data_AF-A0A1M6UEM1-F1
#
_entry.id   AF-A0A1M6UEM1-F1
#
_cell.length_a   1.000
_cell.length_b   1.000
_cell.length_c   1.000
_cell.angle_alpha   90.00
_cell.angle_beta   90.00
_cell.angle_gamma   90.00
#
_symmetry.space_group_name_H-M   'P 1'
#
loop_
_entity.id
_entity.type
_entity.pdbx_description
1 polymer ?
#
loop_
_entity_poly.entity_id
_entity_poly.type
_entity_poly.pdbx_seq_one_letter_code
_entity_poly.pdbx_strand_id
1 'polypeptide(L)'
;MINFEENIEVKGARVHNLKNIDVTIPRDKLVVITGLSGSGKSSLAFDTIYAEGQRRYIETFSAYARQFLGGLERPDVDKIDGLSPVIAIEQKTTSKSPRSTVGTITEIYDFLRLLFARAADAHSYNTGEKMVSYSDEQIKNLIIESYNGKKINILAPIIKSRKGHYRELFEQIAKQGFVKVRVDGEVKDIVKGMKVDRYKVHDIEIVIDRLKVVESEDFHKRLSETINTAMYSGDNVLMVLEEGTDLPRYFSRDLMCPSTGISYPTPEPNTFSFNSPKGMCPYCSGLGHVYEVNEKKIFPNKKLSIKGGGIAPLGDYKKSWAFKQIETIAERYNFEITDPIDTIPTEAIEILLNGGKESFEVDSKTLGVKRTYKIDYEGISNFIKNQFEEAASTSIKRWAKEYMDRITCPSCTGFRLRKESLYFKIEDKNIAELANLDIVELAAFFNGLDKKLTGNQLKIAEEIIKEISTRIQFLLDVGLDYLSLNRSSKSLSGGEAQRIRLATQIGSQLVGVLYILDEPSIGLHQRDNERLIKSLESLRDIGNSVIVVEHDRDMIERADHVIDIGPKAGKNGGEIISQGTPEELRNVHTLTADYMTGVKKIEVPKKRRPGNGHEIVLSGCTGNNLKNLTVKFPLGKMIGVTGVSGSGKSTLINETLYPIMNAHYFNGVKKPMPYKKITGLEHIDKVIDINQSPIGRTPRSNPATYTGVFSEIRSLFAKTTEASIRGYKPGRFSFNVKGGRCETCQGGGLRVIEMNFLPDVYVECETCNGKRFNRETLEIRYKGKSISDVLEMTINEAVSFFELIPKIHRKLKTIQDVGLGYISLGQQSTTLSGGEAQRIKLATELSKRDTGNTFYILDEPTTGLHFEDIRVLMDVLNTLADKGNTVLVIEHNMDVIKMVDYIIDIGYEGGRSGGQLVAKGTPEQVAKDKKSYTAKFLKRELK
;
A
#
# COMPACT_ATOMS: atom_id res chain seq x y z
N MET A 1 48.84 11.28 -15.07
CA MET A 1 47.88 11.79 -14.07
C MET A 1 47.71 10.68 -13.05
N ILE A 2 48.08 10.91 -11.79
CA ILE A 2 47.83 9.95 -10.71
C ILE A 2 46.34 10.12 -10.37
N ASN A 3 45.50 9.17 -10.77
CA ASN A 3 44.12 9.11 -10.30
C ASN A 3 44.18 8.79 -8.80
N PHE A 4 43.93 9.78 -7.96
CA PHE A 4 43.51 9.49 -6.59
C PHE A 4 42.08 8.96 -6.70
N GLU A 5 41.91 7.63 -6.70
CA GLU A 5 40.59 7.06 -6.43
C GLU A 5 40.21 7.48 -5.01
N GLU A 6 39.22 8.37 -4.89
CA GLU A 6 38.64 8.67 -3.60
C GLU A 6 37.88 7.42 -3.11
N ASN A 7 38.26 6.90 -1.93
CA ASN A 7 37.64 5.73 -1.35
C ASN A 7 36.82 6.11 -0.10
N ILE A 8 35.79 5.33 0.20
CA ILE A 8 35.16 5.29 1.52
C ILE A 8 35.94 4.27 2.34
N GLU A 9 36.56 4.70 3.43
CA GLU A 9 37.33 3.83 4.32
C GLU A 9 36.55 3.60 5.60
N VAL A 10 36.19 2.35 5.87
CA VAL A 10 35.56 1.91 7.12
C VAL A 10 36.62 1.15 7.93
N LYS A 11 36.89 1.60 9.16
CA LYS A 11 37.89 1.03 10.05
C LYS A 11 37.26 0.51 11.34
N GLY A 12 37.59 -0.73 11.70
CA GLY A 12 37.18 -1.37 12.94
C GLY A 12 35.67 -1.48 13.13
N ALA A 13 34.91 -1.89 12.11
CA ALA A 13 33.47 -2.08 12.25
C ALA A 13 33.14 -3.36 13.05
N ARG A 14 32.31 -3.22 14.08
CA ARG A 14 31.94 -4.28 15.06
C ARG A 14 30.44 -4.43 15.28
N VAL A 15 29.63 -3.75 14.47
CA VAL A 15 28.17 -3.82 14.56
C VAL A 15 27.68 -5.27 14.40
N HIS A 16 26.83 -5.72 15.33
CA HIS A 16 26.29 -7.08 15.39
C HIS A 16 27.34 -8.20 15.43
N ASN A 17 27.60 -8.86 14.30
CA ASN A 17 28.53 -9.99 14.20
C ASN A 17 29.84 -9.64 13.48
N LEU A 18 30.02 -8.39 13.05
CA LEU A 18 31.24 -7.93 12.38
C LEU A 18 32.47 -8.06 13.31
N LYS A 19 33.58 -8.54 12.75
CA LYS A 19 34.78 -8.94 13.49
C LYS A 19 35.87 -7.86 13.46
N ASN A 20 35.52 -6.65 13.86
CA ASN A 20 36.44 -5.51 13.84
C ASN A 20 37.07 -5.32 12.44
N ILE A 21 36.20 -5.30 11.42
CA ILE A 21 36.65 -5.34 10.03
C ILE A 21 37.06 -3.96 9.52
N ASP A 22 38.07 -3.98 8.65
CA ASP A 22 38.47 -2.86 7.82
C ASP A 22 38.04 -3.13 6.38
N VAL A 23 37.40 -2.16 5.74
CA VAL A 23 37.00 -2.28 4.33
C VAL A 23 37.16 -0.94 3.61
N THR A 24 37.67 -1.01 2.38
CA THR A 24 37.85 0.14 1.49
C THR A 24 36.86 0.01 0.34
N ILE A 25 36.02 1.00 0.10
CA ILE A 25 34.97 0.95 -0.92
C ILE A 25 35.25 2.06 -1.95
N PRO A 26 35.43 1.75 -3.24
CA PRO A 26 35.70 2.76 -4.25
C PRO A 26 34.49 3.68 -4.46
N ARG A 27 34.72 4.99 -4.56
CA ARG A 27 33.67 5.97 -4.87
C ARG A 27 33.38 6.00 -6.37
N ASP A 28 32.19 6.47 -6.69
CA ASP A 28 31.66 6.63 -8.05
C ASP A 28 31.63 5.30 -8.83
N LYS A 29 31.51 4.19 -8.09
CA LYS A 29 31.42 2.82 -8.56
C LYS A 29 30.13 2.15 -8.11
N LEU A 30 29.72 1.14 -8.87
CA LEU A 30 28.71 0.17 -8.49
C LEU A 30 29.38 -0.97 -7.72
N VAL A 31 29.20 -0.98 -6.40
CA VAL A 31 29.79 -1.95 -5.49
C VAL A 31 28.73 -2.93 -5.02
N VAL A 32 29.01 -4.23 -5.14
CA VAL A 32 28.11 -5.30 -4.66
C VAL A 32 28.69 -5.94 -3.41
N ILE A 33 27.90 -5.98 -2.33
CA ILE A 33 28.19 -6.73 -1.11
C ILE A 33 27.43 -8.05 -1.17
N THR A 34 28.16 -9.17 -1.14
CA THR A 34 27.59 -10.52 -1.24
C THR A 34 28.09 -11.45 -0.13
N GLY A 35 27.61 -12.69 -0.12
CA GLY A 35 27.92 -13.70 0.90
C GLY A 35 26.67 -14.33 1.53
N LEU A 36 26.86 -15.29 2.44
CA LEU A 36 25.75 -16.10 3.00
C LEU A 36 24.67 -15.28 3.74
N SER A 37 23.45 -15.81 3.83
CA SER A 37 22.38 -15.23 4.66
C SER A 37 22.85 -15.13 6.12
N GLY A 38 22.80 -13.94 6.72
CA GLY A 38 23.33 -13.70 8.06
C GLY A 38 24.86 -13.57 8.17
N SER A 39 25.59 -13.40 7.07
CA SER A 39 27.06 -13.23 7.11
C SER A 39 27.53 -11.87 7.62
N GLY A 40 26.68 -10.84 7.64
CA GLY A 40 27.02 -9.48 8.11
C GLY A 40 26.86 -8.38 7.04
N LYS A 41 26.32 -8.70 5.85
CA LYS A 41 26.11 -7.76 4.73
C LYS A 41 25.30 -6.52 5.13
N SER A 42 24.10 -6.72 5.66
CA SER A 42 23.22 -5.63 6.10
C SER A 42 23.81 -4.88 7.30
N SER A 43 24.55 -5.58 8.16
CA SER A 43 25.24 -4.95 9.30
C SER A 43 26.32 -3.97 8.84
N LEU A 44 27.04 -4.28 7.77
CA LEU A 44 28.00 -3.35 7.18
C LEU A 44 27.27 -2.23 6.40
N ALA A 45 26.38 -2.59 5.47
CA ALA A 45 25.77 -1.63 4.55
C ALA A 45 24.79 -0.66 5.25
N PHE A 46 23.86 -1.20 6.05
CA PHE A 46 22.76 -0.43 6.65
C PHE A 46 23.07 -0.02 8.09
N ASP A 47 23.43 -0.98 8.94
CA ASP A 47 23.59 -0.70 10.38
C ASP A 47 24.92 0.01 10.71
N THR A 48 25.88 0.05 9.76
CA THR A 48 27.15 0.78 9.92
C THR A 48 27.22 1.99 8.98
N ILE A 49 27.31 1.78 7.65
CA ILE A 49 27.58 2.86 6.68
C ILE A 49 26.38 3.82 6.58
N TYR A 50 25.17 3.30 6.33
CA TYR A 50 23.98 4.13 6.26
C TYR A 50 23.67 4.80 7.60
N ALA A 51 23.73 4.06 8.71
CA ALA A 51 23.49 4.61 10.05
C ALA A 51 24.43 5.80 10.36
N GLU A 52 25.71 5.65 10.08
CA GLU A 52 26.69 6.72 10.29
C GLU A 52 26.47 7.91 9.34
N GLY A 53 26.14 7.66 8.07
CA GLY A 53 25.82 8.70 7.10
C GLY A 53 24.56 9.49 7.45
N GLN A 54 23.50 8.80 7.85
CA GLN A 54 22.26 9.42 8.30
C GLN A 54 22.49 10.24 9.58
N ARG A 55 23.26 9.70 10.53
CA ARG A 55 23.63 10.40 11.77
C ARG A 55 24.40 11.68 11.46
N ARG A 56 25.45 11.62 10.64
CA ARG A 56 26.24 12.80 10.22
C ARG A 56 25.38 13.84 9.52
N TYR A 57 24.46 13.41 8.66
CA TYR A 57 23.52 14.32 7.99
C TYR A 57 22.60 15.02 8.99
N ILE A 58 22.02 14.28 9.94
CA ILE A 58 21.16 14.86 10.99
C ILE A 58 21.96 15.81 11.91
N GLU A 59 23.24 15.55 12.14
CA GLU A 59 24.10 16.43 12.93
C GLU A 59 24.28 17.82 12.30
N THR A 60 24.07 17.95 10.99
CA THR A 60 24.08 19.24 10.29
C THR A 60 22.81 20.07 10.54
N PHE A 61 21.76 19.49 11.12
CA PHE A 61 20.50 20.20 11.35
C PHE A 61 20.64 21.21 12.50
N SER A 62 19.70 22.17 12.52
CA SER A 62 19.64 23.21 13.55
C SER A 62 19.64 22.61 14.96
N ALA A 63 20.17 23.36 15.95
CA ALA A 63 20.23 22.91 17.34
C ALA A 63 18.86 22.50 17.89
N TYR A 64 17.79 23.19 17.46
CA TYR A 64 16.41 22.84 17.75
C TYR A 64 16.05 21.46 17.19
N ALA A 65 16.24 21.22 15.89
CA ALA A 65 15.93 19.92 15.29
C ALA A 65 16.71 18.78 15.94
N ARG A 66 17.98 19.00 16.31
CA ARG A 66 18.79 18.02 17.07
C ARG A 66 18.25 17.73 18.47
N GLN A 67 17.78 18.75 19.20
CA GLN A 67 17.17 18.56 20.51
C GLN A 67 15.90 17.70 20.44
N PHE A 68 15.12 17.80 19.35
CA PHE A 68 13.92 17.01 19.12
C PHE A 68 14.20 15.59 18.63
N LEU A 69 15.21 15.41 17.77
CA LEU A 69 15.58 14.10 17.22
C LEU A 69 16.32 13.23 18.25
N GLY A 70 16.84 13.83 19.32
CA GLY A 70 17.66 13.14 20.31
C GLY A 70 19.04 12.78 19.76
N GLY A 71 19.85 12.13 20.59
CA GLY A 71 21.08 11.48 20.13
C GLY A 71 20.74 10.13 19.50
N LEU A 72 20.95 9.98 18.19
CA LEU A 72 20.99 8.65 17.58
C LEU A 72 22.20 7.90 18.13
N GLU A 73 22.00 6.63 18.48
CA GLU A 73 23.09 5.76 18.94
C GLU A 73 24.14 5.65 17.82
N ARG A 74 25.42 5.84 18.19
CA ARG A 74 26.50 5.71 17.23
C ARG A 74 26.72 4.23 16.90
N PRO A 75 26.86 3.86 15.62
CA PRO A 75 27.25 2.50 15.27
C PRO A 75 28.65 2.19 15.86
N ASP A 76 28.87 0.94 16.25
CA ASP A 76 30.16 0.49 16.80
C ASP A 76 31.19 0.34 15.67
N VAL A 77 31.91 1.42 15.41
CA VAL A 77 32.96 1.55 14.40
C VAL A 77 34.03 2.52 14.90
N ASP A 78 35.30 2.26 14.60
CA ASP A 78 36.39 3.14 15.05
C ASP A 78 36.43 4.45 14.24
N LYS A 79 36.36 4.32 12.91
CA LYS A 79 36.39 5.48 12.00
C LYS A 79 35.73 5.15 10.68
N ILE A 80 35.04 6.15 10.10
CA ILE A 80 34.65 6.11 8.69
C ILE A 80 35.02 7.42 8.00
N ASP A 81 35.83 7.35 6.95
CA ASP A 81 36.26 8.48 6.12
C ASP A 81 35.68 8.39 4.70
N GLY A 82 35.60 9.54 4.02
CA GLY A 82 35.14 9.61 2.62
C GLY A 82 33.63 9.45 2.42
N LEU A 83 32.84 9.52 3.50
CA LEU A 83 31.40 9.23 3.48
C LEU A 83 30.57 10.42 2.95
N SER A 84 29.87 10.20 1.83
CA SER A 84 28.90 11.15 1.25
C SER A 84 27.56 11.15 1.99
N PRO A 85 26.65 12.13 1.76
CA PRO A 85 25.25 12.00 2.15
C PRO A 85 24.66 10.68 1.64
N VAL A 86 23.99 9.93 2.51
CA VAL A 86 23.55 8.56 2.21
C VAL A 86 22.03 8.48 2.05
N ILE A 87 21.59 7.75 1.03
CA ILE A 87 20.17 7.42 0.81
C ILE A 87 20.03 5.90 0.76
N ALA A 88 19.28 5.34 1.71
CA ALA A 88 18.92 3.92 1.71
C ALA A 88 17.62 3.66 0.94
N ILE A 89 17.63 2.64 0.08
CA ILE A 89 16.47 2.12 -0.66
C ILE A 89 16.20 0.68 -0.20
N GLU A 90 15.59 0.57 0.99
CA GLU A 90 15.16 -0.70 1.59
C GLU A 90 13.79 -1.18 1.09
N GLN A 91 13.49 -2.46 1.35
CA GLN A 91 12.18 -3.07 1.11
C GLN A 91 11.09 -2.68 2.12
N LYS A 92 11.45 -2.01 3.22
CA LYS A 92 10.49 -1.62 4.26
C LYS A 92 9.40 -0.75 3.62
N THR A 93 8.17 -1.23 3.75
CA THR A 93 7.00 -0.70 3.05
C THR A 93 6.88 0.82 3.19
N THR A 94 6.69 1.50 2.06
CA THR A 94 6.28 2.91 1.98
C THR A 94 5.01 3.18 2.78
N SER A 95 4.76 4.46 3.08
CA SER A 95 3.59 4.97 3.81
C SER A 95 2.31 4.16 3.52
N LYS A 96 1.77 3.51 4.56
CA LYS A 96 0.50 2.75 4.49
C LYS A 96 -0.71 3.68 4.57
N SER A 97 -0.60 4.91 4.08
CA SER A 97 -1.74 5.82 4.04
C SER A 97 -2.70 5.36 2.94
N PRO A 98 -4.02 5.22 3.21
CA PRO A 98 -5.01 4.90 2.16
C PRO A 98 -5.09 5.99 1.07
N ARG A 99 -4.56 7.19 1.34
CA ARG A 99 -4.51 8.31 0.41
C ARG A 99 -3.23 8.34 -0.45
N SER A 100 -2.21 7.56 -0.12
CA SER A 100 -0.97 7.51 -0.92
C SER A 100 -1.14 6.58 -2.13
N THR A 101 -0.76 7.06 -3.31
CA THR A 101 -0.74 6.34 -4.59
C THR A 101 0.64 6.39 -5.23
N VAL A 102 0.84 5.59 -6.30
CA VAL A 102 2.07 5.64 -7.12
C VAL A 102 2.37 7.06 -7.59
N GLY A 103 1.36 7.78 -8.09
CA GLY A 103 1.49 9.15 -8.57
C GLY A 103 1.89 10.15 -7.50
N THR A 104 1.48 9.96 -6.24
CA THR A 104 1.92 10.84 -5.13
C THR A 104 3.31 10.50 -4.63
N ILE A 105 3.75 9.23 -4.71
CA ILE A 105 5.11 8.83 -4.29
C ILE A 105 6.16 9.27 -5.32
N THR A 106 5.78 9.26 -6.60
CA THR A 106 6.65 9.66 -7.72
C THR A 106 6.62 11.14 -8.03
N GLU A 107 5.73 11.89 -7.35
CA GLU A 107 5.41 13.30 -7.60
C GLU A 107 4.86 13.60 -9.01
N ILE A 108 4.70 12.58 -9.87
CA ILE A 108 4.10 12.75 -11.20
C ILE A 108 2.71 13.34 -11.09
N TYR A 109 1.94 12.95 -10.07
CA TYR A 109 0.60 13.52 -9.84
C TYR A 109 0.66 15.01 -9.43
N ASP A 110 1.72 15.46 -8.76
CA ASP A 110 1.89 16.87 -8.40
C ASP A 110 2.20 17.73 -9.64
N PHE A 111 3.04 17.22 -10.55
CA PHE A 111 3.27 17.87 -11.85
C PHE A 111 2.02 17.82 -12.74
N LEU A 112 1.24 16.72 -12.73
CA LEU A 112 -0.05 16.68 -13.41
C LEU A 112 -1.00 17.74 -12.86
N ARG A 113 -1.09 17.91 -11.54
CA ARG A 113 -1.90 18.99 -10.94
C ARG A 113 -1.46 20.37 -11.40
N LEU A 114 -0.15 20.60 -11.51
CA LEU A 114 0.40 21.86 -12.01
C LEU A 114 0.05 22.06 -13.50
N LEU A 115 0.21 21.03 -14.32
CA LEU A 115 -0.15 21.05 -15.74
C LEU A 115 -1.64 21.37 -15.92
N PHE A 116 -2.52 20.67 -15.19
CA PHE A 116 -3.97 20.91 -15.29
C PHE A 116 -4.37 22.29 -14.79
N ALA A 117 -3.71 22.81 -13.75
CA ALA A 117 -4.00 24.16 -13.26
C ALA A 117 -3.58 25.27 -14.23
N ARG A 118 -2.58 25.03 -15.08
CA ARG A 118 -1.99 26.06 -15.94
C ARG A 118 -2.38 25.94 -17.41
N ALA A 119 -2.64 24.73 -17.89
CA ALA A 119 -2.81 24.44 -19.30
C ALA A 119 -4.10 23.69 -19.64
N ALA A 120 -4.91 23.22 -18.69
CA ALA A 120 -6.15 22.53 -19.06
C ALA A 120 -7.26 23.51 -19.44
N ASP A 121 -8.08 23.09 -20.40
CA ASP A 121 -9.32 23.77 -20.74
C ASP A 121 -10.45 23.33 -19.80
N ALA A 122 -11.19 24.28 -19.24
CA ALA A 122 -12.36 23.99 -18.42
C ALA A 122 -13.60 23.80 -19.30
N HIS A 123 -14.42 22.80 -18.99
CA HIS A 123 -15.70 22.55 -19.64
C HIS A 123 -16.84 22.57 -18.63
N SER A 124 -18.02 22.98 -19.08
CA SER A 124 -19.23 22.93 -18.25
C SER A 124 -19.68 21.49 -18.02
N TYR A 125 -19.86 21.10 -16.76
CA TYR A 125 -20.41 19.79 -16.44
C TYR A 125 -21.90 19.60 -16.79
N ASN A 126 -22.60 20.69 -17.14
CA ASN A 126 -24.00 20.64 -17.55
C ASN A 126 -24.15 20.61 -19.08
N THR A 127 -23.36 21.40 -19.81
CA THR A 127 -23.51 21.55 -21.27
C THR A 127 -22.37 20.94 -22.08
N GLY A 128 -21.22 20.66 -21.47
CA GLY A 128 -20.01 20.22 -22.16
C GLY A 128 -19.25 21.33 -22.90
N GLU A 129 -19.83 22.52 -22.98
CA GLU A 129 -19.22 23.67 -23.66
C GLU A 129 -17.95 24.14 -22.94
N LYS A 130 -16.98 24.64 -23.72
CA LYS A 130 -15.76 25.23 -23.18
C LYS A 130 -16.12 26.48 -22.38
N MET A 131 -15.60 26.55 -21.16
CA MET A 131 -15.79 27.71 -20.30
C MET A 131 -14.94 28.87 -20.78
N VAL A 132 -15.47 30.07 -20.61
CA VAL A 132 -14.83 31.31 -21.04
C VAL A 132 -14.64 32.22 -19.85
N SER A 133 -13.57 33.00 -19.90
CA SER A 133 -13.29 34.10 -18.98
C SER A 133 -12.84 35.27 -19.83
N TYR A 134 -13.21 36.48 -19.46
CA TYR A 134 -12.88 37.68 -20.22
C TYR A 134 -12.17 38.70 -19.33
N SER A 135 -11.16 39.36 -19.89
CA SER A 135 -10.64 40.60 -19.30
C SER A 135 -11.62 41.75 -19.52
N ASP A 136 -11.54 42.78 -18.68
CA ASP A 136 -12.44 43.94 -18.80
C ASP A 136 -12.36 44.61 -20.18
N GLU A 137 -11.18 44.63 -20.81
CA GLU A 137 -11.00 45.11 -22.19
C GLU A 137 -11.70 44.20 -23.22
N GLN A 138 -11.58 42.89 -23.09
CA GLN A 138 -12.27 41.95 -23.99
C GLN A 138 -13.78 42.06 -23.85
N ILE A 139 -14.30 42.21 -22.62
CA ILE A 139 -15.73 42.42 -22.37
C ILE A 139 -16.19 43.70 -23.06
N LYS A 140 -15.44 44.79 -22.86
CA LYS A 140 -15.73 46.09 -23.47
C LYS A 140 -15.80 45.96 -25.00
N ASN A 141 -14.81 45.33 -25.63
CA ASN A 141 -14.78 45.14 -27.07
C ASN A 141 -15.95 44.26 -27.55
N LEU A 142 -16.22 43.14 -26.88
CA LEU A 142 -17.33 42.25 -27.21
C LEU A 142 -18.70 42.92 -27.09
N ILE A 143 -18.89 43.79 -26.08
CA ILE A 143 -20.12 44.57 -25.92
C ILE A 143 -20.29 45.55 -27.08
N ILE A 144 -19.22 46.24 -27.47
CA ILE A 144 -19.24 47.21 -28.57
C ILE A 144 -19.55 46.50 -29.90
N GLU A 145 -18.86 45.40 -30.19
CA GLU A 145 -19.06 44.61 -31.41
C GLU A 145 -20.47 44.00 -31.48
N SER A 146 -20.94 43.39 -30.39
CA SER A 146 -22.18 42.61 -30.39
C SER A 146 -23.46 43.47 -30.31
N TYR A 147 -23.36 44.67 -29.73
CA TYR A 147 -24.52 45.50 -29.43
C TYR A 147 -24.48 46.88 -30.09
N ASN A 148 -23.66 47.09 -31.13
CA ASN A 148 -23.56 48.38 -31.81
C ASN A 148 -24.93 48.94 -32.23
N GLY A 149 -25.22 50.20 -31.86
CA GLY A 149 -26.48 50.88 -32.14
C GLY A 149 -27.67 50.48 -31.26
N LYS A 150 -27.55 49.44 -30.42
CA LYS A 150 -28.60 48.92 -29.55
C LYS A 150 -28.59 49.56 -28.17
N LYS A 151 -29.70 49.46 -27.44
CA LYS A 151 -29.81 49.86 -26.04
C LYS A 151 -29.69 48.64 -25.14
N ILE A 152 -28.82 48.70 -24.15
CA ILE A 152 -28.50 47.60 -23.25
C ILE A 152 -28.60 48.04 -21.78
N ASN A 153 -28.98 47.10 -20.92
CA ASN A 153 -28.89 47.21 -19.48
C ASN A 153 -27.70 46.38 -19.00
N ILE A 154 -26.79 47.00 -18.24
CA ILE A 154 -25.72 46.28 -17.56
C ILE A 154 -26.18 45.98 -16.13
N LEU A 155 -26.19 44.71 -15.80
CA LEU A 155 -26.74 44.15 -14.57
C LEU A 155 -25.66 43.41 -13.79
N ALA A 156 -25.71 43.48 -12.46
CA ALA A 156 -24.86 42.69 -11.56
C ALA A 156 -25.72 41.65 -10.82
N PRO A 157 -25.58 40.35 -11.10
CA PRO A 157 -26.42 39.31 -10.49
C PRO A 157 -25.94 38.97 -9.07
N ILE A 158 -26.76 39.24 -8.06
CA ILE A 158 -26.41 38.98 -6.65
C ILE A 158 -27.03 37.67 -6.15
N ILE A 159 -28.31 37.46 -6.45
CA ILE A 159 -29.03 36.26 -6.05
C ILE A 159 -29.43 35.50 -7.31
N LYS A 160 -29.02 34.23 -7.37
CA LYS A 160 -29.34 33.30 -8.45
C LYS A 160 -30.12 32.12 -7.87
N SER A 161 -31.40 32.05 -8.18
CA SER A 161 -32.31 30.94 -7.89
C SER A 161 -32.27 30.47 -6.43
N ARG A 162 -32.36 31.41 -5.48
CA ARG A 162 -32.40 31.11 -4.03
C ARG A 162 -33.66 31.65 -3.36
N LYS A 163 -34.19 30.89 -2.40
CA LYS A 163 -35.35 31.31 -1.58
C LYS A 163 -34.95 32.28 -0.49
N GLY A 164 -35.76 33.31 -0.25
CA GLY A 164 -35.54 34.27 0.83
C GLY A 164 -36.29 35.56 0.61
N HIS A 165 -36.51 36.34 1.67
CA HIS A 165 -37.25 37.62 1.59
C HIS A 165 -36.40 38.83 1.20
N TYR A 166 -35.07 38.70 1.26
CA TYR A 166 -34.02 39.67 0.89
C TYR A 166 -34.20 41.15 1.27
N ARG A 167 -34.98 41.48 2.32
CA ARG A 167 -35.19 42.88 2.76
C ARG A 167 -33.89 43.63 3.06
N GLU A 168 -33.01 43.00 3.84
CA GLU A 168 -31.71 43.58 4.22
C GLU A 168 -30.81 43.82 3.00
N LEU A 169 -30.90 42.93 2.01
CA LEU A 169 -30.15 43.07 0.77
C LEU A 169 -30.61 44.32 -0.01
N PHE A 170 -31.91 44.54 -0.19
CA PHE A 170 -32.42 45.74 -0.87
C PHE A 170 -32.04 47.03 -0.12
N GLU A 171 -32.04 47.03 1.21
CA GLU A 171 -31.56 48.17 2.01
C GLU A 171 -30.06 48.43 1.81
N GLN A 172 -29.24 47.38 1.70
CA GLN A 172 -27.81 47.51 1.40
C GLN A 172 -27.57 48.07 -0.01
N ILE A 173 -28.30 47.57 -1.01
CA ILE A 173 -28.22 48.03 -2.41
C ILE A 173 -28.60 49.52 -2.49
N ALA A 174 -29.68 49.94 -1.81
CA ALA A 174 -30.07 51.34 -1.76
C ALA A 174 -29.04 52.23 -1.05
N LYS A 175 -28.40 51.75 0.03
CA LYS A 175 -27.32 52.47 0.73
C LYS A 175 -26.07 52.67 -0.14
N GLN A 176 -25.83 51.76 -1.09
CA GLN A 176 -24.76 51.89 -2.09
C GLN A 176 -25.10 52.89 -3.20
N GLY A 177 -26.32 53.45 -3.21
CA GLY A 177 -26.76 54.49 -4.15
C GLY A 177 -27.48 53.96 -5.39
N PHE A 178 -27.69 52.65 -5.52
CA PHE A 178 -28.46 52.08 -6.62
C PHE A 178 -29.95 52.29 -6.42
N VAL A 179 -30.64 52.71 -7.49
CA VAL A 179 -32.08 53.06 -7.44
C VAL A 179 -32.96 51.94 -8.00
N LYS A 180 -32.40 51.05 -8.83
CA LYS A 180 -33.16 50.04 -9.58
C LYS A 180 -32.56 48.65 -9.45
N VAL A 181 -33.43 47.67 -9.36
CA VAL A 181 -33.12 46.23 -9.34
C VAL A 181 -34.00 45.51 -10.34
N ARG A 182 -33.53 44.41 -10.90
CA ARG A 182 -34.34 43.44 -11.63
C ARG A 182 -34.61 42.27 -10.68
N VAL A 183 -35.89 41.93 -10.51
CA VAL A 183 -36.35 40.87 -9.61
C VAL A 183 -37.27 39.96 -10.40
N ASP A 184 -36.89 38.68 -10.51
CA ASP A 184 -37.62 37.65 -11.25
C ASP A 184 -37.96 38.09 -12.69
N GLY A 185 -36.99 38.73 -13.36
CA GLY A 185 -37.14 39.22 -14.73
C GLY A 185 -37.68 40.65 -14.86
N GLU A 186 -38.32 41.22 -13.84
CA GLU A 186 -38.93 42.55 -13.89
C GLU A 186 -38.05 43.64 -13.25
N VAL A 187 -37.82 44.75 -13.96
CA VAL A 187 -37.07 45.90 -13.43
C VAL A 187 -37.98 46.77 -12.55
N LYS A 188 -37.60 46.97 -11.29
CA LYS A 188 -38.34 47.70 -10.25
C LYS A 188 -37.46 48.76 -9.60
N ASP A 189 -38.08 49.87 -9.19
CA ASP A 189 -37.43 50.88 -8.35
C ASP A 189 -37.35 50.39 -6.90
N ILE A 190 -36.23 50.61 -6.23
CA ILE A 190 -36.04 50.20 -4.84
C ILE A 190 -36.84 51.15 -3.94
N VAL A 191 -37.83 50.60 -3.25
CA VAL A 191 -38.65 51.33 -2.27
C VAL A 191 -38.27 50.95 -0.85
N LYS A 192 -38.49 51.87 0.09
CA LYS A 192 -38.21 51.64 1.52
C LYS A 192 -39.03 50.45 2.04
N GLY A 193 -38.36 49.43 2.56
CA GLY A 193 -39.00 48.21 3.07
C GLY A 193 -39.36 47.16 2.01
N MET A 194 -38.83 47.28 0.79
CA MET A 194 -38.98 46.28 -0.28
C MET A 194 -38.56 44.89 0.21
N LYS A 195 -39.39 43.88 -0.09
CA LYS A 195 -39.16 42.48 0.25
C LYS A 195 -39.83 41.57 -0.78
N VAL A 196 -39.28 40.38 -0.96
CA VAL A 196 -39.86 39.33 -1.81
C VAL A 196 -40.36 38.17 -0.94
N ASP A 197 -40.99 37.16 -1.55
CA ASP A 197 -41.60 36.04 -0.84
C ASP A 197 -40.52 35.11 -0.26
N ARG A 198 -40.61 34.79 1.03
CA ARG A 198 -39.61 33.95 1.69
C ARG A 198 -39.57 32.51 1.14
N TYR A 199 -40.68 31.99 0.64
CA TYR A 199 -40.82 30.57 0.29
C TYR A 199 -40.66 30.27 -1.20
N LYS A 200 -40.59 31.31 -2.04
CA LYS A 200 -40.36 31.21 -3.48
C LYS A 200 -38.90 31.42 -3.82
N VAL A 201 -38.50 30.85 -4.95
CA VAL A 201 -37.16 31.02 -5.51
C VAL A 201 -37.13 32.35 -6.24
N HIS A 202 -36.08 33.15 -6.00
CA HIS A 202 -35.94 34.48 -6.60
C HIS A 202 -34.60 34.63 -7.31
N ASP A 203 -34.60 35.45 -8.36
CA ASP A 203 -33.43 35.99 -9.04
C ASP A 203 -33.41 37.51 -8.84
N ILE A 204 -32.27 38.04 -8.36
CA ILE A 204 -32.11 39.47 -8.05
C ILE A 204 -30.82 40.00 -8.66
N GLU A 205 -30.96 40.97 -9.56
CA GLU A 205 -29.85 41.69 -10.19
C GLU A 205 -29.92 43.20 -9.92
N ILE A 206 -28.78 43.84 -9.64
CA ILE A 206 -28.69 45.30 -9.59
C ILE A 206 -28.62 45.84 -11.01
N VAL A 207 -29.39 46.88 -11.32
CA VAL A 207 -29.22 47.63 -12.57
C VAL A 207 -28.11 48.67 -12.37
N ILE A 208 -26.94 48.43 -12.96
CA ILE A 208 -25.75 49.27 -12.78
C ILE A 208 -25.83 50.48 -13.71
N ASP A 209 -26.09 50.26 -15.00
CA ASP A 209 -26.23 51.35 -15.97
C ASP A 209 -27.14 50.93 -17.15
N ARG A 210 -27.67 51.93 -17.85
CA ARG A 210 -28.43 51.79 -19.09
C ARG A 210 -27.76 52.60 -20.18
N LEU A 211 -27.32 51.92 -21.22
CA LEU A 211 -26.42 52.47 -22.21
C LEU A 211 -26.98 52.26 -23.61
N LYS A 212 -26.89 53.28 -24.47
CA LYS A 212 -27.01 53.09 -25.92
C LYS A 212 -25.58 52.92 -26.45
N VAL A 213 -25.32 51.82 -27.12
CA VAL A 213 -23.97 51.53 -27.63
C VAL A 213 -23.72 52.40 -28.86
N VAL A 214 -22.73 53.28 -28.74
CA VAL A 214 -22.23 54.17 -29.79
C VAL A 214 -20.72 54.21 -29.72
N GLU A 215 -20.07 54.27 -30.88
CA GLU A 215 -18.61 54.27 -30.97
C GLU A 215 -18.08 55.70 -30.76
N SER A 216 -17.85 56.08 -29.50
CA SER A 216 -17.27 57.37 -29.10
C SER A 216 -16.34 57.26 -27.90
N GLU A 217 -15.31 58.11 -27.80
CA GLU A 217 -14.34 58.07 -26.69
C GLU A 217 -15.01 58.21 -25.31
N ASP A 218 -16.00 59.10 -25.19
CA ASP A 218 -16.76 59.28 -23.94
C ASP A 218 -17.55 58.02 -23.55
N PHE A 219 -18.11 57.30 -24.55
CA PHE A 219 -18.81 56.04 -24.31
C PHE A 219 -17.84 54.96 -23.81
N HIS A 220 -16.66 54.86 -24.42
CA HIS A 220 -15.63 53.90 -23.99
C HIS A 220 -15.21 54.09 -22.54
N LYS A 221 -15.09 55.34 -22.08
CA LYS A 221 -14.73 55.66 -20.69
C LYS A 221 -15.85 55.28 -19.71
N ARG A 222 -17.10 55.68 -20.02
CA ARG A 222 -18.27 55.33 -19.21
C ARG A 222 -18.47 53.81 -19.12
N LEU A 223 -18.40 53.10 -20.25
CA LEU A 223 -18.56 51.65 -20.29
C LEU A 223 -17.50 50.93 -19.42
N SER A 224 -16.26 51.40 -19.42
CA SER A 224 -15.20 50.85 -18.55
C SER A 224 -15.50 51.04 -17.06
N GLU A 225 -16.00 52.21 -16.64
CA GLU A 225 -16.41 52.47 -15.25
C GLU A 225 -17.63 51.61 -14.86
N THR A 226 -18.59 51.46 -15.77
CA THR A 226 -19.77 50.60 -15.59
C THR A 226 -19.38 49.13 -15.43
N ILE A 227 -18.48 48.61 -16.27
CA ILE A 227 -18.00 47.21 -16.19
C ILE A 227 -17.32 46.98 -14.84
N ASN A 228 -16.44 47.90 -14.41
CA ASN A 228 -15.76 47.80 -13.12
C ASN A 228 -16.76 47.76 -11.94
N THR A 229 -17.77 48.63 -11.98
CA THR A 229 -18.80 48.68 -10.94
C THR A 229 -19.66 47.41 -10.95
N ALA A 230 -20.06 46.93 -12.13
CA ALA A 230 -20.85 45.72 -12.28
C ALA A 230 -20.10 44.47 -11.80
N MET A 231 -18.82 44.34 -12.16
CA MET A 231 -17.98 43.23 -11.70
C MET A 231 -17.76 43.24 -10.19
N TYR A 232 -17.56 44.42 -9.60
CA TYR A 232 -17.39 44.54 -8.14
C TYR A 232 -18.68 44.16 -7.38
N SER A 233 -19.83 44.66 -7.84
CA SER A 233 -21.13 44.39 -7.21
C SER A 233 -21.67 42.98 -7.47
N GLY A 234 -21.28 42.35 -8.58
CA GLY A 234 -21.76 41.04 -9.03
C GLY A 234 -20.80 39.88 -8.77
N ASP A 235 -19.81 40.06 -7.89
CA ASP A 235 -18.78 39.06 -7.55
C ASP A 235 -18.10 38.48 -8.80
N ASN A 236 -17.47 39.37 -9.58
CA ASN A 236 -16.80 39.09 -10.86
C ASN A 236 -17.69 38.61 -12.01
N VAL A 237 -19.01 38.68 -11.86
CA VAL A 237 -19.98 38.39 -12.94
C VAL A 237 -20.77 39.65 -13.28
N LEU A 238 -20.91 39.93 -14.57
CA LEU A 238 -21.85 40.92 -15.09
C LEU A 238 -22.76 40.29 -16.14
N MET A 239 -23.92 40.89 -16.30
CA MET A 239 -24.95 40.45 -17.22
C MET A 239 -25.35 41.62 -18.12
N VAL A 240 -25.44 41.38 -19.42
CA VAL A 240 -25.88 42.36 -20.42
C VAL A 240 -27.22 41.91 -20.98
N LEU A 241 -28.22 42.78 -20.90
CA LEU A 241 -29.56 42.54 -21.42
C LEU A 241 -29.88 43.57 -22.49
N GLU A 242 -30.21 43.13 -23.70
CA GLU A 242 -30.68 44.00 -24.77
C GLU A 242 -32.16 44.37 -24.56
N GLU A 243 -32.49 45.64 -24.75
CA GLU A 243 -33.85 46.14 -24.62
C GLU A 243 -34.79 45.46 -25.64
N GLY A 244 -35.85 44.79 -25.15
CA GLY A 244 -36.77 44.01 -25.97
C GLY A 244 -36.48 42.50 -26.02
N THR A 245 -35.42 42.03 -25.35
CA THR A 245 -35.10 40.61 -25.21
C THR A 245 -35.11 40.18 -23.74
N ASP A 246 -35.55 38.95 -23.47
CA ASP A 246 -35.52 38.37 -22.13
C ASP A 246 -34.29 37.50 -21.86
N LEU A 247 -33.46 37.23 -22.88
CA LEU A 247 -32.28 36.38 -22.78
C LEU A 247 -31.04 37.21 -22.44
N PRO A 248 -30.52 37.14 -21.20
CA PRO A 248 -29.30 37.82 -20.83
C PRO A 248 -28.06 37.13 -21.39
N ARG A 249 -27.04 37.91 -21.77
CA ARG A 249 -25.69 37.43 -22.03
C ARG A 249 -24.81 37.70 -20.82
N TYR A 250 -24.10 36.69 -20.35
CA TYR A 250 -23.24 36.80 -19.17
C TYR A 250 -21.78 37.00 -19.56
N PHE A 251 -21.07 37.79 -18.76
CA PHE A 251 -19.62 37.94 -18.81
C PHE A 251 -19.07 37.77 -17.40
N SER A 252 -17.90 37.15 -17.28
CA SER A 252 -17.28 36.85 -16.00
C SER A 252 -15.77 36.98 -16.12
N ARG A 253 -15.13 37.47 -15.06
CA ARG A 253 -13.66 37.40 -14.93
C ARG A 253 -13.20 35.98 -14.58
N ASP A 254 -14.05 35.25 -13.87
CA ASP A 254 -13.85 33.84 -13.56
C ASP A 254 -14.37 32.95 -14.70
N LEU A 255 -13.91 31.70 -14.75
CA LEU A 255 -14.35 30.73 -15.75
C LEU A 255 -15.85 30.50 -15.63
N MET A 256 -16.59 30.77 -16.71
CA MET A 256 -18.06 30.66 -16.73
C MET A 256 -18.57 29.91 -17.96
N CYS A 257 -19.63 29.13 -17.79
CA CYS A 257 -20.36 28.51 -18.88
C CYS A 257 -21.25 29.55 -19.60
N PRO A 258 -21.03 29.87 -20.89
CA PRO A 258 -21.80 30.89 -21.61
C PRO A 258 -23.32 30.72 -21.51
N SER A 259 -23.79 29.46 -21.57
CA SER A 259 -25.22 29.12 -21.65
C SER A 259 -25.92 29.03 -20.30
N THR A 260 -25.23 28.61 -19.23
CA THR A 260 -25.89 28.26 -17.95
C THR A 260 -25.55 29.17 -16.77
N GLY A 261 -24.57 30.07 -16.89
CA GLY A 261 -24.21 30.93 -15.75
C GLY A 261 -23.32 30.27 -14.69
N ILE A 262 -23.01 28.98 -14.82
CA ILE A 262 -22.18 28.24 -13.86
C ILE A 262 -20.74 28.76 -13.94
N SER A 263 -20.19 29.16 -12.80
CA SER A 263 -18.80 29.58 -12.66
C SER A 263 -17.97 28.57 -11.89
N TYR A 264 -16.72 28.38 -12.30
CA TYR A 264 -15.71 27.62 -11.56
C TYR A 264 -14.71 28.57 -10.89
N PRO A 265 -14.22 28.23 -9.69
CA PRO A 265 -13.13 28.97 -9.09
C PRO A 265 -11.88 28.86 -9.97
N THR A 266 -11.01 29.87 -9.89
CA THR A 266 -9.72 29.88 -10.60
C THR A 266 -8.94 28.59 -10.30
N PRO A 267 -8.46 27.88 -11.34
CA PRO A 267 -7.79 26.60 -11.14
C PRO A 267 -6.45 26.80 -10.43
N GLU A 268 -6.30 26.13 -9.28
CA GLU A 268 -5.04 26.01 -8.56
C GLU A 268 -4.62 24.52 -8.55
N PRO A 269 -3.34 24.19 -8.35
CA PRO A 269 -2.91 22.80 -8.21
C PRO A 269 -3.68 22.03 -7.12
N ASN A 270 -4.15 22.71 -6.07
CA ASN A 270 -4.95 22.13 -4.99
C ASN A 270 -6.37 21.73 -5.42
N THR A 271 -6.92 22.36 -6.46
CA THR A 271 -8.22 21.99 -7.07
C THR A 271 -8.19 20.57 -7.64
N PHE A 272 -7.00 20.08 -8.02
CA PHE A 272 -6.78 18.75 -8.59
C PHE A 272 -6.20 17.75 -7.57
N SER A 273 -6.13 18.12 -6.29
CA SER A 273 -5.62 17.27 -5.22
C SER A 273 -6.76 16.61 -4.43
N PHE A 274 -6.81 15.27 -4.44
CA PHE A 274 -7.72 14.51 -3.59
C PHE A 274 -7.33 14.51 -2.10
N ASN A 275 -6.19 15.11 -1.74
CA ASN A 275 -5.77 15.33 -0.36
C ASN A 275 -6.20 16.70 0.19
N SER A 276 -6.68 17.60 -0.67
CA SER A 276 -7.11 18.95 -0.29
C SER A 276 -8.63 19.07 -0.28
N PRO A 277 -9.25 19.79 0.69
CA PRO A 277 -10.69 20.06 0.70
C PRO A 277 -11.18 20.75 -0.58
N LYS A 278 -10.31 21.52 -1.26
CA LYS A 278 -10.62 22.20 -2.52
C LYS A 278 -10.88 21.23 -3.67
N GLY A 279 -10.13 20.12 -3.74
CA GLY A 279 -10.20 19.16 -4.84
C GLY A 279 -10.87 17.82 -4.49
N MET A 280 -10.93 17.44 -3.21
CA MET A 280 -11.43 16.12 -2.80
C MET A 280 -12.95 15.99 -2.96
N CYS A 281 -13.38 14.81 -3.41
CA CYS A 281 -14.78 14.43 -3.39
C CYS A 281 -15.32 14.53 -1.94
N PRO A 282 -16.38 15.32 -1.69
CA PRO A 282 -16.90 15.51 -0.34
C PRO A 282 -17.55 14.25 0.23
N TYR A 283 -18.07 13.36 -0.63
CA TYR A 283 -18.76 12.15 -0.20
C TYR A 283 -17.81 11.09 0.36
N CYS A 284 -16.62 10.92 -0.23
CA CYS A 284 -15.62 9.94 0.23
C CYS A 284 -14.38 10.57 0.84
N SER A 285 -14.35 11.89 1.04
CA SER A 285 -13.22 12.65 1.57
C SER A 285 -11.89 12.31 0.86
N GLY A 286 -11.95 12.19 -0.47
CA GLY A 286 -10.78 11.90 -1.31
C GLY A 286 -10.29 10.44 -1.30
N LEU A 287 -11.01 9.49 -0.71
CA LEU A 287 -10.60 8.08 -0.66
C LEU A 287 -10.95 7.30 -1.94
N GLY A 288 -11.95 7.75 -2.69
CA GLY A 288 -12.48 7.07 -3.89
C GLY A 288 -13.35 5.85 -3.60
N HIS A 289 -13.44 5.42 -2.35
CA HIS A 289 -14.28 4.32 -1.90
C HIS A 289 -14.98 4.70 -0.62
N VAL A 290 -16.14 4.10 -0.39
CA VAL A 290 -16.89 4.21 0.87
C VAL A 290 -17.14 2.82 1.42
N TYR A 291 -17.38 2.74 2.72
CA TYR A 291 -17.83 1.52 3.36
C TYR A 291 -19.34 1.62 3.50
N GLU A 292 -20.05 0.68 2.88
CA GLU A 292 -21.50 0.55 3.03
C GLU A 292 -21.81 -0.74 3.76
N VAL A 293 -22.85 -0.71 4.60
CA VAL A 293 -23.29 -1.89 5.34
C VAL A 293 -23.86 -2.91 4.36
N ASN A 294 -23.45 -4.17 4.50
CA ASN A 294 -23.96 -5.25 3.66
C ASN A 294 -24.91 -6.15 4.47
N GLU A 295 -26.16 -6.20 4.05
CA GLU A 295 -27.21 -7.02 4.66
C GLU A 295 -26.86 -8.51 4.71
N LYS A 296 -26.19 -9.05 3.67
CA LYS A 296 -25.75 -10.45 3.63
C LYS A 296 -24.72 -10.77 4.70
N LYS A 297 -23.98 -9.77 5.18
CA LYS A 297 -23.02 -9.95 6.29
C LYS A 297 -23.69 -9.84 7.65
N ILE A 298 -24.78 -9.07 7.75
CA ILE A 298 -25.60 -9.01 8.96
C ILE A 298 -26.38 -10.32 9.15
N PHE A 299 -26.92 -10.86 8.04
CA PHE A 299 -27.70 -12.10 8.00
C PHE A 299 -26.98 -13.16 7.14
N PRO A 300 -25.88 -13.76 7.62
CA PRO A 300 -25.07 -14.70 6.83
C PRO A 300 -25.83 -15.98 6.47
N ASN A 301 -26.75 -16.42 7.33
CA ASN A 301 -27.62 -17.56 7.08
C ASN A 301 -29.06 -17.21 7.48
N LYS A 302 -29.90 -16.91 6.49
CA LYS A 302 -31.31 -16.54 6.71
C LYS A 302 -32.16 -17.68 7.28
N LYS A 303 -31.65 -18.92 7.30
CA LYS A 303 -32.36 -20.07 7.92
C LYS A 303 -32.18 -20.13 9.44
N LEU A 304 -31.25 -19.37 10.01
CA LEU A 304 -31.09 -19.26 11.46
C LEU A 304 -32.12 -18.28 12.02
N SER A 305 -32.57 -18.55 13.24
CA SER A 305 -33.44 -17.65 13.98
C SER A 305 -32.67 -16.53 14.67
N ILE A 306 -33.35 -15.44 15.01
CA ILE A 306 -32.74 -14.34 15.76
C ILE A 306 -32.21 -14.83 17.11
N LYS A 307 -32.91 -15.76 17.77
CA LYS A 307 -32.49 -16.35 19.06
C LYS A 307 -31.15 -17.09 18.95
N GLY A 308 -30.98 -17.85 17.88
CA GLY A 308 -29.80 -18.67 17.60
C GLY A 308 -28.66 -17.92 16.90
N GLY A 309 -28.62 -16.59 17.02
CA GLY A 309 -27.54 -15.78 16.46
C GLY A 309 -27.65 -15.51 14.96
N GLY A 310 -28.85 -15.57 14.38
CA GLY A 310 -29.08 -15.24 12.96
C GLY A 310 -28.69 -13.80 12.59
N ILE A 311 -28.62 -12.89 13.58
CA ILE A 311 -28.09 -11.53 13.45
C ILE A 311 -26.64 -11.51 13.92
N ALA A 312 -25.70 -11.66 12.99
CA ALA A 312 -24.28 -11.84 13.32
C ALA A 312 -23.66 -10.71 14.19
N PRO A 313 -23.96 -9.41 13.98
CA PRO A 313 -23.45 -8.34 14.83
C PRO A 313 -23.84 -8.44 16.31
N LEU A 314 -25.01 -8.99 16.62
CA LEU A 314 -25.55 -9.10 17.99
C LEU A 314 -25.21 -10.44 18.64
N GLY A 315 -24.97 -11.47 17.83
CA GLY A 315 -24.70 -12.85 18.28
C GLY A 315 -25.94 -13.50 18.90
N ASP A 316 -25.72 -14.51 19.74
CA ASP A 316 -26.80 -15.22 20.42
C ASP A 316 -27.60 -14.33 21.36
N TYR A 317 -28.86 -14.71 21.59
CA TYR A 317 -29.78 -13.96 22.45
C TYR A 317 -29.18 -13.67 23.82
N LYS A 318 -29.21 -12.39 24.21
CA LYS A 318 -28.82 -11.89 25.53
C LYS A 318 -29.88 -10.91 26.03
N LYS A 319 -30.09 -10.86 27.34
CA LYS A 319 -30.95 -9.85 28.00
C LYS A 319 -30.33 -8.46 27.91
N SER A 320 -30.31 -7.88 26.72
CA SER A 320 -29.76 -6.57 26.40
C SER A 320 -30.86 -5.62 25.91
N TRP A 321 -30.58 -4.32 25.95
CA TRP A 321 -31.52 -3.30 25.45
C TRP A 321 -31.87 -3.50 23.96
N ALA A 322 -30.89 -3.88 23.13
CA ALA A 322 -31.11 -4.14 21.70
C ALA A 322 -32.10 -5.29 21.46
N PHE A 323 -31.95 -6.41 22.17
CA PHE A 323 -32.89 -7.54 22.04
C PHE A 323 -34.30 -7.19 22.55
N LYS A 324 -34.45 -6.33 23.56
CA LYS A 324 -35.77 -5.83 24.00
C LYS A 324 -36.48 -4.99 22.93
N GLN A 325 -35.73 -4.18 22.18
CA GLN A 325 -36.29 -3.43 21.05
C GLN A 325 -36.72 -4.38 19.93
N ILE A 326 -35.92 -5.41 19.64
CA ILE A 326 -36.28 -6.46 18.66
C ILE A 326 -37.53 -7.23 19.10
N GLU A 327 -37.67 -7.57 20.39
CA GLU A 327 -38.90 -8.17 20.96
C GLU A 327 -40.12 -7.28 20.72
N THR A 328 -39.96 -5.96 20.90
CA THR A 328 -41.02 -4.98 20.67
C THR A 328 -41.40 -4.90 19.18
N ILE A 329 -40.42 -4.96 18.28
CA ILE A 329 -40.64 -5.01 16.83
C ILE A 329 -41.33 -6.33 16.44
N ALA A 330 -40.95 -7.43 17.07
CA ALA A 330 -41.55 -8.75 16.88
C ALA A 330 -43.04 -8.77 17.24
N GLU A 331 -43.42 -8.15 18.35
CA GLU A 331 -44.83 -7.97 18.74
C GLU A 331 -45.63 -7.12 17.73
N ARG A 332 -45.02 -6.06 17.18
CA ARG A 332 -45.66 -5.17 16.19
C ARG A 332 -45.94 -5.86 14.86
N TYR A 333 -44.95 -6.61 14.36
CA TYR A 333 -45.00 -7.26 13.05
C TYR A 333 -45.40 -8.74 13.11
N ASN A 334 -45.80 -9.21 14.29
CA ASN A 334 -46.38 -10.53 14.55
C ASN A 334 -45.47 -11.69 14.08
N PHE A 335 -44.19 -11.63 14.44
CA PHE A 335 -43.23 -12.75 14.28
C PHE A 335 -42.60 -13.11 15.63
N GLU A 336 -42.02 -14.30 15.75
CA GLU A 336 -41.29 -14.73 16.96
C GLU A 336 -39.77 -14.68 16.74
N ILE A 337 -39.01 -14.43 17.81
CA ILE A 337 -37.53 -14.41 17.76
C ILE A 337 -36.93 -15.81 17.46
N THR A 338 -37.74 -16.85 17.64
CA THR A 338 -37.44 -18.23 17.28
C THR A 338 -37.65 -18.54 15.80
N ASP A 339 -38.31 -17.66 15.06
CA ASP A 339 -38.54 -17.85 13.62
C ASP A 339 -37.25 -17.65 12.83
N PRO A 340 -37.03 -18.43 11.75
CA PRO A 340 -35.97 -18.15 10.79
C PRO A 340 -36.08 -16.74 10.20
N ILE A 341 -34.95 -16.10 9.90
CA ILE A 341 -34.95 -14.74 9.32
C ILE A 341 -35.66 -14.67 7.97
N ASP A 342 -35.65 -15.75 7.18
CA ASP A 342 -36.33 -15.82 5.89
C ASP A 342 -37.87 -15.76 5.99
N THR A 343 -38.44 -16.08 7.16
CA THR A 343 -39.89 -16.05 7.39
C THR A 343 -40.36 -14.72 8.00
N ILE A 344 -39.45 -13.80 8.33
CA ILE A 344 -39.79 -12.49 8.91
C ILE A 344 -40.31 -11.55 7.81
N PRO A 345 -41.38 -10.78 8.06
CA PRO A 345 -41.89 -9.78 7.10
C PRO A 345 -40.81 -8.78 6.64
N THR A 346 -40.82 -8.41 5.36
CA THR A 346 -39.81 -7.49 4.78
C THR A 346 -39.83 -6.11 5.44
N GLU A 347 -41.00 -5.61 5.81
CA GLU A 347 -41.17 -4.34 6.53
C GLU A 347 -40.51 -4.38 7.92
N ALA A 348 -40.59 -5.53 8.61
CA ALA A 348 -39.94 -5.73 9.89
C ALA A 348 -38.40 -5.80 9.74
N ILE A 349 -37.90 -6.46 8.69
CA ILE A 349 -36.46 -6.48 8.36
C ILE A 349 -35.95 -5.07 8.08
N GLU A 350 -36.72 -4.25 7.37
CA GLU A 350 -36.34 -2.87 7.06
C GLU A 350 -36.22 -2.02 8.34
N ILE A 351 -37.15 -2.15 9.28
CA ILE A 351 -37.07 -1.46 10.59
C ILE A 351 -35.92 -2.00 11.44
N LEU A 352 -35.63 -3.30 11.40
CA LEU A 352 -34.47 -3.88 12.08
C LEU A 352 -33.15 -3.32 11.51
N LEU A 353 -33.07 -3.08 10.20
CA LEU A 353 -31.86 -2.56 9.55
C LEU A 353 -31.71 -1.04 9.71
N ASN A 354 -32.74 -0.28 9.35
CA ASN A 354 -32.69 1.18 9.19
C ASN A 354 -33.28 1.95 10.37
N GLY A 355 -33.93 1.25 11.30
CA GLY A 355 -34.55 1.85 12.47
C GLY A 355 -35.96 2.38 12.19
N GLY A 356 -36.64 2.78 13.27
CA GLY A 356 -38.00 3.28 13.22
C GLY A 356 -38.37 4.02 14.50
N LYS A 357 -39.21 5.06 14.36
CA LYS A 357 -39.84 5.77 15.47
C LYS A 357 -41.34 5.62 15.36
N GLU A 358 -41.88 4.64 16.08
CA GLU A 358 -43.31 4.33 16.05
C GLU A 358 -43.82 4.06 17.47
N SER A 359 -45.08 4.39 17.73
CA SER A 359 -45.77 4.02 18.96
C SER A 359 -46.99 3.19 18.62
N PHE A 360 -47.15 2.05 19.29
CA PHE A 360 -48.30 1.18 19.09
C PHE A 360 -48.82 0.65 20.44
N GLU A 361 -50.11 0.37 20.50
CA GLU A 361 -50.75 -0.15 21.71
C GLU A 361 -50.98 -1.65 21.57
N VAL A 362 -50.60 -2.41 22.60
CA VAL A 362 -50.84 -3.85 22.69
C VAL A 362 -51.72 -4.13 23.91
N ASP A 363 -52.78 -4.90 23.72
CA ASP A 363 -53.64 -5.37 24.79
C ASP A 363 -52.91 -6.42 25.64
N SER A 364 -52.62 -6.08 26.91
CA SER A 364 -51.97 -7.01 27.83
C SER A 364 -52.95 -8.11 28.26
N LYS A 365 -52.75 -9.33 27.74
CA LYS A 365 -53.57 -10.53 28.07
C LYS A 365 -53.62 -10.85 29.58
N THR A 366 -52.67 -10.35 30.37
CA THR A 366 -52.56 -10.63 31.82
C THR A 366 -53.15 -9.56 32.73
N LEU A 367 -53.39 -8.33 32.25
CA LEU A 367 -53.72 -7.18 33.11
C LEU A 367 -54.95 -6.38 32.67
N GLY A 368 -55.53 -6.66 31.49
CA GLY A 368 -56.72 -5.92 31.01
C GLY A 368 -56.47 -4.43 30.73
N VAL A 369 -55.19 -4.02 30.62
CA VAL A 369 -54.77 -2.63 30.34
C VAL A 369 -54.00 -2.60 29.02
N LYS A 370 -54.29 -1.58 28.18
CA LYS A 370 -53.53 -1.27 26.96
C LYS A 370 -52.15 -0.73 27.33
N ARG A 371 -51.09 -1.42 26.91
CA ARG A 371 -49.71 -0.93 27.06
C ARG A 371 -49.27 -0.26 25.77
N THR A 372 -48.88 1.01 25.87
CA THR A 372 -48.25 1.73 24.76
C THR A 372 -46.76 1.38 24.71
N TYR A 373 -46.33 0.71 23.65
CA TYR A 373 -44.92 0.48 23.36
C TYR A 373 -44.42 1.53 22.38
N LYS A 374 -43.22 2.03 22.62
CA LYS A 374 -42.54 2.98 21.74
C LYS A 374 -41.29 2.32 21.18
N ILE A 375 -41.27 2.14 19.87
CA ILE A 375 -40.06 1.78 19.12
C ILE A 375 -39.28 3.07 18.95
N ASP A 376 -38.13 3.15 19.60
CA ASP A 376 -37.13 4.20 19.38
C ASP A 376 -35.81 3.49 19.10
N TYR A 377 -35.74 2.93 17.89
CA TYR A 377 -34.65 2.05 17.48
C TYR A 377 -33.91 2.67 16.30
N GLU A 378 -32.59 2.83 16.45
CA GLU A 378 -31.75 3.45 15.41
C GLU A 378 -31.50 2.55 14.19
N GLY A 379 -31.69 1.23 14.35
CA GLY A 379 -31.40 0.24 13.30
C GLY A 379 -29.97 -0.31 13.35
N ILE A 380 -29.80 -1.59 13.03
CA ILE A 380 -28.51 -2.28 13.04
C ILE A 380 -27.51 -1.64 12.07
N SER A 381 -27.97 -1.25 10.87
CA SER A 381 -27.11 -0.65 9.84
C SER A 381 -26.59 0.71 10.27
N ASN A 382 -27.44 1.55 10.84
CA ASN A 382 -27.04 2.86 11.35
C ASN A 382 -26.10 2.73 12.56
N PHE A 383 -26.37 1.79 13.47
CA PHE A 383 -25.47 1.49 14.58
C PHE A 383 -24.08 1.10 14.08
N ILE A 384 -23.97 0.16 13.15
CA ILE A 384 -22.68 -0.27 12.57
C ILE A 384 -21.96 0.91 11.91
N LYS A 385 -22.69 1.76 11.17
CA LYS A 385 -22.14 2.94 10.50
C LYS A 385 -21.61 3.96 11.52
N ASN A 386 -22.38 4.27 12.56
CA ASN A 386 -21.97 5.17 13.64
C ASN A 386 -20.74 4.64 14.38
N GLN A 387 -20.70 3.33 14.68
CA GLN A 387 -19.54 2.70 15.31
C GLN A 387 -18.30 2.73 14.40
N PHE A 388 -18.46 2.70 13.07
CA PHE A 388 -17.34 2.84 12.14
C PHE A 388 -16.80 4.27 12.09
N GLU A 389 -17.68 5.26 12.04
CA GLU A 389 -17.33 6.68 11.90
C GLU A 389 -16.81 7.27 13.22
N GLU A 390 -17.54 7.10 14.33
CA GLU A 390 -17.35 7.86 15.57
C GLU A 390 -16.61 7.12 16.68
N ALA A 391 -16.53 5.78 16.66
CA ALA A 391 -15.98 5.04 17.80
C ALA A 391 -14.51 5.39 18.09
N ALA A 392 -14.18 5.66 19.36
CA ALA A 392 -12.81 5.98 19.78
C ALA A 392 -11.85 4.78 19.67
N SER A 393 -12.37 3.55 19.79
CA SER A 393 -11.54 2.34 19.76
C SER A 393 -11.37 1.77 18.35
N THR A 394 -10.12 1.48 17.97
CA THR A 394 -9.78 0.78 16.72
C THR A 394 -10.35 -0.64 16.66
N SER A 395 -10.56 -1.30 17.80
CA SER A 395 -11.19 -2.63 17.83
C SER A 395 -12.64 -2.60 17.36
N ILE A 396 -13.39 -1.56 17.77
CA ILE A 396 -14.80 -1.37 17.42
C ILE A 396 -14.93 -1.01 15.94
N LYS A 397 -14.09 -0.09 15.43
CA LYS A 397 -14.07 0.24 14.00
C LYS A 397 -13.78 -0.97 13.12
N ARG A 398 -12.88 -1.86 13.57
CA ARG A 398 -12.56 -3.11 12.86
C ARG A 398 -13.72 -4.10 12.90
N TRP A 399 -14.39 -4.25 14.03
CA TRP A 399 -15.61 -5.06 14.15
C TRP A 399 -16.71 -4.55 13.21
N ALA A 400 -16.98 -3.24 13.19
CA ALA A 400 -17.99 -2.66 12.30
C ALA A 400 -17.65 -2.93 10.82
N LYS A 401 -16.37 -2.77 10.46
CA LYS A 401 -15.87 -3.02 9.10
C LYS A 401 -16.09 -4.45 8.60
N GLU A 402 -16.16 -5.45 9.50
CA GLU A 402 -16.42 -6.85 9.11
C GLU A 402 -17.81 -7.02 8.46
N TYR A 403 -18.78 -6.17 8.82
CA TYR A 403 -20.14 -6.18 8.31
C TYR A 403 -20.37 -5.20 7.15
N MET A 404 -19.33 -4.50 6.72
CA MET A 404 -19.40 -3.52 5.64
C MET A 404 -18.66 -4.01 4.39
N ASP A 405 -19.16 -3.64 3.23
CA ASP A 405 -18.47 -3.78 1.96
C ASP A 405 -17.77 -2.49 1.58
N ARG A 406 -16.58 -2.65 1.01
CA ARG A 406 -15.86 -1.55 0.40
C ARG A 406 -16.34 -1.42 -1.04
N ILE A 407 -17.10 -0.37 -1.32
CA ILE A 407 -17.60 -0.08 -2.67
C ILE A 407 -16.88 1.14 -3.27
N THR A 408 -16.86 1.21 -4.59
CA THR A 408 -16.42 2.41 -5.29
C THR A 408 -17.37 3.56 -4.96
N CYS A 409 -16.83 4.75 -4.68
CA CYS A 409 -17.64 5.90 -4.32
C CYS A 409 -18.63 6.23 -5.47
N PRO A 410 -19.95 6.27 -5.21
CA PRO A 410 -20.95 6.54 -6.25
C PRO A 410 -20.88 7.97 -6.78
N SER A 411 -20.46 8.94 -5.95
CA SER A 411 -20.39 10.35 -6.32
C SER A 411 -19.24 10.69 -7.28
N CYS A 412 -18.05 10.09 -7.08
CA CYS A 412 -16.87 10.37 -7.92
C CYS A 412 -16.42 9.17 -8.76
N THR A 413 -17.19 8.07 -8.75
CA THR A 413 -16.89 6.81 -9.47
C THR A 413 -15.47 6.27 -9.25
N GLY A 414 -14.85 6.59 -8.10
CA GLY A 414 -13.49 6.18 -7.76
C GLY A 414 -12.38 7.18 -8.11
N PHE A 415 -12.71 8.28 -8.79
CA PHE A 415 -11.75 9.32 -9.20
C PHE A 415 -11.27 10.23 -8.06
N ARG A 416 -11.89 10.13 -6.87
CA ARG A 416 -11.49 10.83 -5.63
C ARG A 416 -11.63 12.35 -5.64
N LEU A 417 -11.86 12.96 -6.79
CA LEU A 417 -11.99 14.39 -6.97
C LEU A 417 -13.45 14.84 -6.97
N ARG A 418 -13.65 16.15 -6.79
CA ARG A 418 -14.93 16.81 -7.03
C ARG A 418 -15.31 16.77 -8.50
N LYS A 419 -16.61 16.96 -8.77
CA LYS A 419 -17.14 16.91 -10.13
C LYS A 419 -16.49 18.00 -10.99
N GLU A 420 -16.40 19.23 -10.50
CA GLU A 420 -15.85 20.39 -11.21
C GLU A 420 -14.40 20.13 -11.69
N SER A 421 -13.55 19.56 -10.81
CA SER A 421 -12.16 19.25 -11.13
C SER A 421 -12.00 18.23 -12.27
N LEU A 422 -12.99 17.36 -12.49
CA LEU A 422 -12.97 16.35 -13.56
C LEU A 422 -13.36 16.89 -14.94
N TYR A 423 -13.85 18.14 -15.02
CA TYR A 423 -14.20 18.77 -16.29
C TYR A 423 -13.14 19.75 -16.79
N PHE A 424 -11.97 19.79 -16.14
CA PHE A 424 -10.76 20.32 -16.76
C PHE A 424 -10.12 19.21 -17.59
N LYS A 425 -9.84 19.50 -18.86
CA LYS A 425 -9.38 18.51 -19.83
C LYS A 425 -8.16 18.98 -20.61
N ILE A 426 -7.33 18.00 -20.96
CA ILE A 426 -6.24 18.12 -21.93
C ILE A 426 -6.44 16.97 -22.92
N GLU A 427 -6.56 17.27 -24.21
CA GLU A 427 -6.85 16.26 -25.25
C GLU A 427 -8.05 15.36 -24.87
N ASP A 428 -9.16 16.01 -24.48
CA ASP A 428 -10.41 15.39 -24.03
C ASP A 428 -10.35 14.51 -22.76
N LYS A 429 -9.18 14.37 -22.13
CA LYS A 429 -8.99 13.58 -20.91
C LYS A 429 -8.84 14.45 -19.68
N ASN A 430 -9.48 14.03 -18.59
CA ASN A 430 -9.30 14.66 -17.29
C ASN A 430 -8.12 14.05 -16.50
N ILE A 431 -7.70 14.72 -15.43
CA ILE A 431 -6.53 14.30 -14.63
C ILE A 431 -6.70 12.89 -14.03
N ALA A 432 -7.91 12.52 -13.63
CA ALA A 432 -8.17 11.24 -12.99
C ALA A 432 -8.22 10.08 -14.00
N GLU A 433 -8.66 10.35 -15.23
CA GLU A 433 -8.55 9.43 -16.36
C GLU A 433 -7.09 9.15 -16.70
N LEU A 434 -6.26 10.19 -16.81
CA LEU A 434 -4.82 10.03 -17.04
C LEU A 434 -4.15 9.25 -15.90
N ALA A 435 -4.52 9.54 -14.65
CA ALA A 435 -3.98 8.83 -13.50
C ALA A 435 -4.38 7.34 -13.43
N ASN A 436 -5.43 6.93 -14.14
CA ASN A 436 -5.88 5.54 -14.23
C ASN A 436 -5.31 4.78 -15.43
N LEU A 437 -4.65 5.46 -16.38
CA LEU A 437 -3.91 4.80 -17.46
C LEU A 437 -2.72 4.01 -16.89
N ASP A 438 -2.37 2.93 -17.58
CA ASP A 438 -1.11 2.23 -17.31
C ASP A 438 0.06 3.13 -17.73
N ILE A 439 1.23 3.03 -17.08
CA ILE A 439 2.39 3.92 -17.34
C ILE A 439 2.78 3.93 -18.83
N VAL A 440 2.67 2.81 -19.54
CA VAL A 440 2.94 2.75 -20.99
C VAL A 440 1.96 3.58 -21.81
N GLU A 441 0.66 3.51 -21.48
CA GLU A 441 -0.37 4.31 -22.15
C GLU A 441 -0.21 5.79 -21.81
N LEU A 442 0.17 6.09 -20.57
CA LEU A 442 0.46 7.45 -20.13
C LEU A 442 1.68 8.03 -20.85
N ALA A 443 2.74 7.24 -21.02
CA ALA A 443 3.92 7.62 -21.81
C ALA A 443 3.54 7.91 -23.26
N ALA A 444 2.72 7.04 -23.87
CA ALA A 444 2.21 7.25 -25.22
C ALA A 444 1.33 8.49 -25.34
N PHE A 445 0.58 8.85 -24.29
CA PHE A 445 -0.22 10.08 -24.26
C PHE A 445 0.65 11.35 -24.25
N PHE A 446 1.72 11.36 -23.45
CA PHE A 446 2.64 12.50 -23.39
C PHE A 446 3.57 12.60 -24.60
N ASN A 447 3.86 11.48 -25.26
CA ASN A 447 4.58 11.44 -26.53
C ASN A 447 3.78 12.14 -27.63
N GLY A 448 4.18 13.37 -27.99
CA GLY A 448 3.53 14.18 -29.02
C GLY A 448 2.44 15.11 -28.50
N LEU A 449 2.25 15.24 -27.19
CA LEU A 449 1.32 16.21 -26.60
C LEU A 449 1.76 17.66 -26.88
N ASP A 450 3.07 17.90 -26.85
CA ASP A 450 3.72 19.17 -27.21
C ASP A 450 3.27 19.71 -28.58
N LYS A 451 3.09 18.83 -29.56
CA LYS A 451 2.66 19.21 -30.92
C LYS A 451 1.20 19.61 -31.03
N LYS A 452 0.39 19.30 -30.02
CA LYS A 452 -1.06 19.54 -30.02
C LYS A 452 -1.46 20.77 -29.23
N LEU A 453 -0.62 21.20 -28.29
CA LEU A 453 -0.82 22.44 -27.55
C LEU A 453 -0.40 23.64 -28.41
N THR A 454 -1.14 24.75 -28.32
CA THR A 454 -0.90 25.93 -29.16
C THR A 454 -0.67 27.21 -28.34
N GLY A 455 0.11 28.14 -28.90
CA GLY A 455 0.30 29.49 -28.35
C GLY A 455 0.89 29.51 -26.94
N ASN A 456 0.21 30.21 -26.02
CA ASN A 456 0.65 30.38 -24.62
C ASN A 456 0.54 29.09 -23.79
N GLN A 457 -0.38 28.19 -24.17
CA GLN A 457 -0.58 26.93 -23.46
C GLN A 457 0.67 26.04 -23.55
N LEU A 458 1.27 25.95 -24.75
CA LEU A 458 2.51 25.20 -24.98
C LEU A 458 3.67 25.80 -24.18
N LYS A 459 3.87 27.13 -24.24
CA LYS A 459 4.96 27.82 -23.54
C LYS A 459 4.97 27.58 -22.03
N ILE A 460 3.80 27.47 -21.41
CA ILE A 460 3.68 27.21 -19.96
C ILE A 460 3.82 25.72 -19.65
N ALA A 461 3.35 24.86 -20.56
CA ALA A 461 3.31 23.41 -20.35
C ALA A 461 4.63 22.69 -20.68
N GLU A 462 5.49 23.26 -21.52
CA GLU A 462 6.69 22.60 -22.08
C GLU A 462 7.60 21.98 -21.00
N GLU A 463 8.08 22.76 -20.04
CA GLU A 463 8.94 22.27 -18.95
C GLU A 463 8.22 21.26 -18.04
N ILE A 464 6.91 21.45 -17.82
CA ILE A 464 6.11 20.53 -17.00
C ILE A 464 5.94 19.17 -17.71
N ILE A 465 5.68 19.19 -19.02
CA ILE A 465 5.55 17.99 -19.85
C ILE A 465 6.88 17.24 -19.91
N LYS A 466 8.00 17.96 -20.05
CA LYS A 466 9.33 17.38 -20.03
C LYS A 466 9.61 16.65 -18.71
N GLU A 467 9.30 17.29 -17.58
CA GLU A 467 9.49 16.69 -16.24
C GLU A 467 8.59 15.46 -16.05
N ILE A 468 7.31 15.53 -16.44
CA ILE A 468 6.38 14.40 -16.38
C ILE A 468 6.88 13.23 -17.24
N SER A 469 7.26 13.51 -18.49
CA SER A 469 7.70 12.49 -19.45
C SER A 469 8.98 11.81 -18.97
N THR A 470 9.91 12.56 -18.40
CA THR A 470 11.16 12.04 -17.84
C THR A 470 10.88 11.10 -16.66
N ARG A 471 10.00 11.48 -15.73
CA ARG A 471 9.62 10.61 -14.59
C ARG A 471 8.85 9.37 -14.99
N ILE A 472 7.98 9.49 -16.00
CA ILE A 472 7.29 8.34 -16.60
C ILE A 472 8.31 7.38 -17.21
N GLN A 473 9.31 7.90 -17.93
CA GLN A 473 10.38 7.09 -18.52
C GLN A 473 11.16 6.32 -17.45
N PHE A 474 11.52 6.96 -16.33
CA PHE A 474 12.19 6.25 -15.24
C PHE A 474 11.36 5.09 -14.66
N LEU A 475 10.03 5.23 -14.57
CA LEU A 475 9.15 4.12 -14.18
C LEU A 475 9.16 2.98 -15.21
N LEU A 476 9.25 3.29 -16.50
CA LEU A 476 9.39 2.28 -17.56
C LEU A 476 10.74 1.58 -17.50
N ASP A 477 11.82 2.32 -17.23
CA ASP A 477 13.19 1.81 -17.16
C ASP A 477 13.35 0.79 -16.02
N VAL A 478 12.70 1.02 -14.87
CA VAL A 478 12.66 0.04 -13.76
C VAL A 478 11.60 -1.07 -13.93
N GLY A 479 10.89 -1.12 -15.06
CA GLY A 479 9.94 -2.20 -15.37
C GLY A 479 8.62 -2.14 -14.59
N LEU A 480 8.08 -0.93 -14.38
CA LEU A 480 6.77 -0.69 -13.74
C LEU A 480 5.71 -0.23 -14.76
N ASP A 481 5.85 -0.68 -16.00
CA ASP A 481 5.01 -0.36 -17.16
C ASP A 481 3.51 -0.57 -16.94
N TYR A 482 3.16 -1.57 -16.14
CA TYR A 482 1.79 -2.03 -15.90
C TYR A 482 1.08 -1.32 -14.73
N LEU A 483 1.75 -0.41 -14.04
CA LEU A 483 1.14 0.34 -12.94
C LEU A 483 0.30 1.50 -13.46
N SER A 484 -0.68 1.94 -12.68
CA SER A 484 -1.32 3.24 -12.87
C SER A 484 -0.95 4.19 -11.73
N LEU A 485 -0.95 5.49 -12.01
CA LEU A 485 -0.63 6.50 -11.00
C LEU A 485 -1.62 6.51 -9.82
N ASN A 486 -2.86 6.08 -10.03
CA ASN A 486 -3.90 6.00 -9.00
C ASN A 486 -3.82 4.69 -8.18
N ARG A 487 -2.96 3.73 -8.55
CA ARG A 487 -2.77 2.49 -7.79
C ARG A 487 -2.34 2.83 -6.36
N SER A 488 -3.01 2.21 -5.39
CA SER A 488 -2.74 2.47 -3.98
C SER A 488 -1.37 1.96 -3.57
N SER A 489 -0.64 2.76 -2.79
CA SER A 489 0.63 2.36 -2.18
C SER A 489 0.52 1.09 -1.33
N LYS A 490 -0.66 0.83 -0.73
CA LYS A 490 -0.92 -0.37 0.10
C LYS A 490 -0.93 -1.67 -0.67
N SER A 491 -1.23 -1.63 -1.97
CA SER A 491 -1.33 -2.83 -2.81
C SER A 491 -0.08 -3.06 -3.65
N LEU A 492 1.00 -2.32 -3.37
CA LEU A 492 2.31 -2.54 -3.97
C LEU A 492 3.02 -3.68 -3.23
N SER A 493 3.74 -4.52 -3.98
CA SER A 493 4.72 -5.44 -3.39
C SER A 493 5.95 -4.68 -2.85
N GLY A 494 6.78 -5.33 -2.04
CA GLY A 494 8.04 -4.76 -1.57
C GLY A 494 8.93 -4.29 -2.72
N GLY A 495 9.16 -5.18 -3.71
CA GLY A 495 9.94 -4.86 -4.91
C GLY A 495 9.31 -3.80 -5.82
N GLU A 496 7.98 -3.70 -5.93
CA GLU A 496 7.32 -2.60 -6.64
C GLU A 496 7.57 -1.25 -5.94
N ALA A 497 7.40 -1.20 -4.61
CA ALA A 497 7.62 0.01 -3.83
C ALA A 497 9.09 0.46 -3.86
N GLN A 498 10.03 -0.49 -3.81
CA GLN A 498 11.46 -0.24 -3.90
C GLN A 498 11.84 0.36 -5.26
N ARG A 499 11.34 -0.23 -6.35
CA ARG A 499 11.58 0.28 -7.72
C ARG A 499 10.96 1.65 -7.97
N ILE A 500 9.77 1.92 -7.43
CA ILE A 500 9.19 3.27 -7.47
C ILE A 500 10.13 4.26 -6.78
N ARG A 501 10.66 3.90 -5.61
CA ARG A 501 11.60 4.76 -4.89
C ARG A 501 12.88 4.97 -5.68
N LEU A 502 13.42 3.93 -6.30
CA LEU A 502 14.59 4.02 -7.19
C LEU A 502 14.33 4.97 -8.36
N ALA A 503 13.20 4.82 -9.06
CA ALA A 503 12.82 5.74 -10.15
C ALA A 503 12.70 7.19 -9.68
N THR A 504 12.11 7.44 -8.50
CA THR A 504 12.07 8.78 -7.90
C THR A 504 13.46 9.32 -7.60
N GLN A 505 14.40 8.49 -7.13
CA GLN A 505 15.78 8.91 -6.85
C GLN A 505 16.59 9.19 -8.12
N ILE A 506 16.40 8.41 -9.19
CA ILE A 506 17.01 8.71 -10.49
C ILE A 506 16.46 10.04 -11.02
N GLY A 507 15.16 10.29 -10.81
CA GLY A 507 14.51 11.54 -11.21
C GLY A 507 14.92 12.79 -10.44
N SER A 508 15.49 12.68 -9.23
CA SER A 508 16.00 13.84 -8.50
C SER A 508 17.35 14.34 -9.01
N GLN A 509 18.04 13.57 -9.87
CA GLN A 509 19.32 13.92 -10.49
C GLN A 509 20.37 14.42 -9.49
N LEU A 510 20.39 13.85 -8.29
CA LEU A 510 21.40 14.17 -7.29
C LEU A 510 22.76 13.63 -7.73
N VAL A 511 23.83 14.35 -7.36
CA VAL A 511 25.23 14.00 -7.65
C VAL A 511 26.01 13.99 -6.34
N GLY A 512 27.01 13.13 -6.22
CA GLY A 512 27.85 13.01 -5.02
C GLY A 512 27.14 12.35 -3.84
N VAL A 513 26.07 11.59 -4.09
CA VAL A 513 25.30 10.85 -3.08
C VAL A 513 25.78 9.39 -3.02
N LEU A 514 25.74 8.80 -1.83
CA LEU A 514 25.92 7.35 -1.64
C LEU A 514 24.55 6.67 -1.56
N TYR A 515 24.21 5.88 -2.57
CA TYR A 515 22.99 5.07 -2.56
C TYR A 515 23.27 3.68 -2.02
N ILE A 516 22.48 3.22 -1.06
CA ILE A 516 22.58 1.87 -0.49
C ILE A 516 21.27 1.12 -0.74
N LEU A 517 21.34 0.01 -1.48
CA LEU A 517 20.18 -0.77 -1.91
C LEU A 517 20.19 -2.17 -1.29
N ASP A 518 19.02 -2.60 -0.82
CA ASP A 518 18.82 -3.92 -0.22
C ASP A 518 18.14 -4.85 -1.22
N GLU A 519 18.91 -5.70 -1.88
CA GLU A 519 18.43 -6.76 -2.78
C GLU A 519 17.36 -6.28 -3.79
N PRO A 520 17.69 -5.30 -4.65
CA PRO A 520 16.73 -4.69 -5.57
C PRO A 520 16.19 -5.64 -6.65
N SER A 521 16.83 -6.81 -6.86
CA SER A 521 16.38 -7.84 -7.81
C SER A 521 15.14 -8.63 -7.32
N ILE A 522 14.68 -8.40 -6.09
CA ILE A 522 13.59 -9.19 -5.50
C ILE A 522 12.26 -9.01 -6.24
N GLY A 523 11.58 -10.14 -6.46
CA GLY A 523 10.30 -10.20 -7.17
C GLY A 523 10.35 -9.73 -8.62
N LEU A 524 11.56 -9.64 -9.20
CA LEU A 524 11.80 -9.32 -10.60
C LEU A 524 12.01 -10.59 -11.40
N HIS A 525 11.42 -10.61 -12.58
CA HIS A 525 11.74 -11.63 -13.57
C HIS A 525 13.12 -11.33 -14.18
N GLN A 526 13.88 -12.37 -14.57
CA GLN A 526 15.25 -12.19 -15.10
C GLN A 526 15.35 -11.20 -16.27
N ARG A 527 14.29 -11.12 -17.09
CA ARG A 527 14.15 -10.12 -18.16
C ARG A 527 14.27 -8.68 -17.64
N ASP A 528 13.59 -8.38 -16.54
CA ASP A 528 13.48 -7.04 -15.99
C ASP A 528 14.69 -6.70 -15.11
N ASN A 529 15.38 -7.72 -14.56
CA ASN A 529 16.64 -7.57 -13.83
C ASN A 529 17.72 -6.88 -14.69
N GLU A 530 17.81 -7.19 -15.99
CA GLU A 530 18.74 -6.51 -16.89
C GLU A 530 18.48 -4.99 -16.98
N ARG A 531 17.20 -4.57 -16.92
CA ARG A 531 16.84 -3.15 -16.97
C ARG A 531 17.15 -2.44 -15.65
N LEU A 532 16.95 -3.13 -14.53
CA LEU A 532 17.33 -2.65 -13.21
C LEU A 532 18.84 -2.37 -13.16
N ILE A 533 19.68 -3.32 -13.59
CA ILE A 533 21.14 -3.16 -13.56
C ILE A 533 21.56 -1.93 -14.37
N LYS A 534 21.02 -1.76 -15.59
CA LYS A 534 21.25 -0.57 -16.41
C LYS A 534 20.84 0.74 -15.74
N SER A 535 19.75 0.71 -14.95
CA SER A 535 19.29 1.88 -14.19
C SER A 535 20.25 2.23 -13.05
N LEU A 536 20.84 1.22 -12.39
CA LEU A 536 21.85 1.41 -11.35
C LEU A 536 23.20 1.89 -11.92
N GLU A 537 23.61 1.36 -13.07
CA GLU A 537 24.76 1.85 -13.83
C GLU A 537 24.57 3.33 -14.20
N SER A 538 23.38 3.71 -14.70
CA SER A 538 23.06 5.11 -14.99
C SER A 538 23.11 5.99 -13.73
N LEU A 539 22.58 5.51 -12.60
CA LEU A 539 22.64 6.24 -11.33
C LEU A 539 24.09 6.48 -10.87
N ARG A 540 24.97 5.49 -11.05
CA ARG A 540 26.41 5.61 -10.83
C ARG A 540 27.03 6.63 -11.79
N ASP A 541 26.77 6.50 -13.09
CA ASP A 541 27.39 7.30 -14.16
C ASP A 541 27.04 8.79 -14.09
N ILE A 542 25.94 9.16 -13.42
CA ILE A 542 25.59 10.55 -13.08
C ILE A 542 26.61 11.19 -12.10
N GLY A 543 27.45 10.39 -11.44
CA GLY A 543 28.45 10.83 -10.45
C GLY A 543 28.04 10.49 -9.02
N ASN A 544 27.43 9.32 -8.82
CA ASN A 544 27.07 8.80 -7.51
C ASN A 544 27.79 7.49 -7.21
N SER A 545 27.92 7.18 -5.93
CA SER A 545 28.40 5.86 -5.46
C SER A 545 27.20 4.98 -5.14
N VAL A 546 27.20 3.73 -5.61
CA VAL A 546 26.07 2.81 -5.44
C VAL A 546 26.57 1.54 -4.75
N ILE A 547 26.08 1.25 -3.54
CA ILE A 547 26.32 0.00 -2.83
C ILE A 547 25.05 -0.84 -2.88
N VAL A 548 25.16 -2.07 -3.36
CA VAL A 548 24.05 -3.01 -3.47
C VAL A 548 24.35 -4.25 -2.65
N VAL A 549 23.46 -4.62 -1.73
CA VAL A 549 23.50 -5.95 -1.10
C VAL A 549 22.77 -6.91 -2.01
N GLU A 550 23.47 -7.89 -2.59
CA GLU A 550 22.87 -8.79 -3.60
C GLU A 550 23.47 -10.20 -3.63
N HIS A 551 22.66 -11.10 -4.18
CA HIS A 551 22.97 -12.50 -4.47
C HIS A 551 22.77 -12.87 -5.93
N ASP A 552 22.12 -12.00 -6.72
CA ASP A 552 21.92 -12.25 -8.14
C ASP A 552 23.25 -12.29 -8.92
N ARG A 553 23.38 -13.30 -9.77
CA ARG A 553 24.58 -13.54 -10.57
C ARG A 553 24.84 -12.39 -11.55
N ASP A 554 23.83 -11.92 -12.26
CA ASP A 554 23.99 -10.90 -13.31
C ASP A 554 24.40 -9.55 -12.71
N MET A 555 23.96 -9.24 -11.48
CA MET A 555 24.38 -8.06 -10.72
C MET A 555 25.83 -8.16 -10.27
N ILE A 556 26.25 -9.29 -9.69
CA ILE A 556 27.63 -9.48 -9.23
C ILE A 556 28.60 -9.42 -10.42
N GLU A 557 28.25 -10.02 -11.57
CA GLU A 557 29.08 -10.01 -12.77
C GLU A 557 29.20 -8.61 -13.43
N ARG A 558 28.23 -7.71 -13.20
CA ARG A 558 28.24 -6.34 -13.74
C ARG A 558 28.71 -5.27 -12.75
N ALA A 559 28.99 -5.64 -11.51
CA ALA A 559 29.55 -4.73 -10.54
C ALA A 559 30.94 -4.24 -10.96
N ASP A 560 31.30 -3.01 -10.59
CA ASP A 560 32.67 -2.55 -10.73
C ASP A 560 33.57 -3.17 -9.66
N HIS A 561 33.00 -3.45 -8.48
CA HIS A 561 33.71 -3.98 -7.32
C HIS A 561 32.79 -4.87 -6.49
N VAL A 562 33.33 -5.95 -5.94
CA VAL A 562 32.60 -6.95 -5.16
C VAL A 562 33.28 -7.13 -3.80
N ILE A 563 32.47 -7.15 -2.75
CA ILE A 563 32.89 -7.42 -1.37
C ILE A 563 32.15 -8.68 -0.92
N ASP A 564 32.88 -9.77 -0.72
CA ASP A 564 32.34 -11.03 -0.23
C ASP A 564 32.53 -11.11 1.29
N ILE A 565 31.44 -11.28 2.03
CA ILE A 565 31.41 -11.24 3.49
C ILE A 565 31.08 -12.61 4.07
N GLY A 566 31.96 -13.03 4.97
CA GLY A 566 31.78 -14.08 5.96
C GLY A 566 31.89 -15.48 5.36
N PRO A 567 32.82 -16.34 5.85
CA PRO A 567 32.87 -17.73 5.39
C PRO A 567 31.61 -18.52 5.80
N LYS A 568 30.89 -18.04 6.83
CA LYS A 568 29.66 -18.62 7.41
C LYS A 568 28.70 -17.53 7.89
N ALA A 569 27.54 -17.93 8.39
CA ALA A 569 26.55 -17.03 8.99
C ALA A 569 26.74 -16.82 10.51
N GLY A 570 26.18 -15.73 11.04
CA GLY A 570 26.10 -15.43 12.47
C GLY A 570 27.46 -15.16 13.11
N LYS A 571 27.69 -15.72 14.31
CA LYS A 571 28.93 -15.53 15.08
C LYS A 571 30.20 -15.95 14.34
N ASN A 572 30.09 -16.81 13.33
CA ASN A 572 31.19 -17.32 12.51
C ASN A 572 31.29 -16.61 11.14
N GLY A 573 30.48 -15.58 10.91
CA GLY A 573 30.61 -14.66 9.78
C GLY A 573 31.30 -13.36 10.20
N GLY A 574 30.97 -12.28 9.52
CA GLY A 574 31.38 -10.92 9.88
C GLY A 574 32.82 -10.58 9.53
N GLU A 575 33.44 -11.33 8.62
CA GLU A 575 34.80 -11.13 8.12
C GLU A 575 34.74 -10.83 6.62
N ILE A 576 35.64 -9.98 6.10
CA ILE A 576 35.77 -9.81 4.64
C ILE A 576 36.62 -10.96 4.11
N ILE A 577 36.04 -11.81 3.25
CA ILE A 577 36.74 -13.00 2.72
C ILE A 577 37.36 -12.76 1.35
N SER A 578 36.79 -11.85 0.57
CA SER A 578 37.35 -11.42 -0.72
C SER A 578 36.88 -10.00 -1.04
N GLN A 579 37.74 -9.25 -1.72
CA GLN A 579 37.45 -7.92 -2.19
C GLN A 579 38.19 -7.68 -3.50
N GLY A 580 37.49 -7.20 -4.53
CA GLY A 580 38.10 -6.92 -5.84
C GLY A 580 37.06 -6.80 -6.95
N THR A 581 37.53 -6.87 -8.20
CA THR A 581 36.63 -6.90 -9.37
C THR A 581 35.93 -8.26 -9.50
N PRO A 582 34.81 -8.37 -10.23
CA PRO A 582 34.16 -9.65 -10.50
C PRO A 582 35.07 -10.68 -11.20
N GLU A 583 36.06 -10.22 -11.97
CA GLU A 583 37.05 -11.09 -12.61
C GLU A 583 38.04 -11.66 -11.60
N GLU A 584 38.52 -10.83 -10.66
CA GLU A 584 39.40 -11.27 -9.57
C GLU A 584 38.72 -12.27 -8.65
N LEU A 585 37.42 -12.07 -8.38
CA LEU A 585 36.61 -12.98 -7.57
C LEU A 585 36.62 -14.42 -8.12
N ARG A 586 36.72 -14.61 -9.45
CA ARG A 586 36.77 -15.94 -10.08
C ARG A 586 38.02 -16.74 -9.73
N ASN A 587 39.09 -16.06 -9.30
CA ASN A 587 40.36 -16.70 -8.94
C ASN A 587 40.43 -17.06 -7.44
N VAL A 588 39.44 -16.64 -6.65
CA VAL A 588 39.39 -16.90 -5.20
C VAL A 588 38.53 -18.13 -4.92
N HIS A 589 38.89 -18.90 -3.90
CA HIS A 589 38.12 -20.07 -3.44
C HIS A 589 37.15 -19.70 -2.31
N THR A 590 36.19 -18.84 -2.60
CA THR A 590 35.04 -18.57 -1.70
C THR A 590 33.80 -19.33 -2.17
N LEU A 591 32.81 -19.50 -1.28
CA LEU A 591 31.54 -20.12 -1.67
C LEU A 591 30.88 -19.40 -2.84
N THR A 592 30.85 -18.06 -2.83
CA THR A 592 30.26 -17.28 -3.90
C THR A 592 31.04 -17.48 -5.21
N ALA A 593 32.37 -17.40 -5.15
CA ALA A 593 33.22 -17.64 -6.32
C ALA A 593 33.06 -19.07 -6.89
N ASP A 594 32.95 -20.09 -6.04
CA ASP A 594 32.73 -21.48 -6.45
C ASP A 594 31.41 -21.64 -7.23
N TYR A 595 30.34 -20.95 -6.83
CA TYR A 595 29.08 -20.95 -7.56
C TYR A 595 29.16 -20.14 -8.87
N MET A 596 29.85 -19.00 -8.86
CA MET A 596 30.02 -18.16 -10.05
C MET A 596 30.86 -18.84 -11.14
N THR A 597 31.97 -19.48 -10.75
CA THR A 597 32.85 -20.24 -11.65
C THR A 597 32.24 -21.59 -12.06
N GLY A 598 31.23 -22.06 -11.32
CA GLY A 598 30.57 -23.34 -11.54
C GLY A 598 31.34 -24.54 -10.99
N VAL A 599 32.32 -24.33 -10.09
CA VAL A 599 32.90 -25.42 -9.29
C VAL A 599 31.82 -26.08 -8.44
N LYS A 600 30.96 -25.26 -7.82
CA LYS A 600 29.70 -25.70 -7.20
C LYS A 600 28.53 -25.31 -8.09
N LYS A 601 27.53 -26.19 -8.18
CA LYS A 601 26.30 -25.96 -8.94
C LYS A 601 25.11 -26.56 -8.23
N ILE A 602 23.94 -25.95 -8.44
CA ILE A 602 22.65 -26.56 -8.12
C ILE A 602 22.26 -27.43 -9.32
N GLU A 603 22.35 -28.75 -9.16
CA GLU A 603 22.15 -29.70 -10.25
C GLU A 603 20.68 -29.81 -10.68
N VAL A 604 20.46 -30.03 -11.98
CA VAL A 604 19.15 -30.35 -12.53
C VAL A 604 18.79 -31.79 -12.14
N PRO A 605 17.59 -32.07 -11.60
CA PRO A 605 17.18 -33.42 -11.24
C PRO A 605 17.20 -34.37 -12.45
N LYS A 606 17.90 -35.51 -12.31
CA LYS A 606 17.99 -36.53 -13.38
C LYS A 606 16.63 -37.15 -13.75
N LYS A 607 15.72 -37.23 -12.77
CA LYS A 607 14.34 -37.71 -12.94
C LYS A 607 13.40 -36.78 -12.20
N ARG A 608 12.30 -36.38 -12.84
CA ARG A 608 11.23 -35.56 -12.23
C ARG A 608 10.13 -36.46 -11.68
N ARG A 609 9.42 -36.00 -10.65
CA ARG A 609 8.38 -36.77 -9.97
C ARG A 609 7.18 -37.01 -10.90
N PRO A 610 6.68 -38.27 -11.01
CA PRO A 610 5.52 -38.58 -11.83
C PRO A 610 4.21 -37.99 -11.26
N GLY A 611 4.16 -37.73 -9.94
CA GLY A 611 2.97 -37.30 -9.20
C GLY A 611 2.14 -38.48 -8.70
N ASN A 612 1.06 -38.19 -7.96
CA ASN A 612 0.16 -39.21 -7.42
C ASN A 612 -1.05 -39.54 -8.34
N GLY A 613 -1.11 -38.94 -9.53
CA GLY A 613 -2.20 -39.12 -10.50
C GLY A 613 -3.42 -38.22 -10.29
N HIS A 614 -3.49 -37.50 -9.17
CA HIS A 614 -4.58 -36.57 -8.87
C HIS A 614 -4.22 -35.14 -9.27
N GLU A 615 -5.23 -34.29 -9.51
CA GLU A 615 -5.06 -32.88 -9.85
C GLU A 615 -6.14 -32.00 -9.21
N ILE A 616 -5.77 -30.76 -8.86
CA ILE A 616 -6.72 -29.70 -8.56
C ILE A 616 -6.92 -28.88 -9.82
N VAL A 617 -8.18 -28.65 -10.22
CA VAL A 617 -8.53 -27.85 -11.40
C VAL A 617 -9.27 -26.60 -10.98
N LEU A 618 -8.66 -25.44 -11.20
CA LEU A 618 -9.26 -24.14 -10.94
C LEU A 618 -9.65 -23.49 -12.28
N SER A 619 -10.95 -23.25 -12.46
CA SER A 619 -11.53 -22.82 -13.74
C SER A 619 -12.15 -21.43 -13.70
N GLY A 620 -11.93 -20.67 -14.76
CA GLY A 620 -12.59 -19.40 -15.04
C GLY A 620 -12.22 -18.26 -14.08
N CYS A 621 -10.95 -18.13 -13.71
CA CYS A 621 -10.48 -17.02 -12.88
C CYS A 621 -10.51 -15.70 -13.65
N THR A 622 -11.19 -14.70 -13.08
CA THR A 622 -11.31 -13.34 -13.66
C THR A 622 -10.97 -12.23 -12.66
N GLY A 623 -10.25 -12.55 -11.58
CA GLY A 623 -9.76 -11.57 -10.62
C GLY A 623 -8.71 -10.65 -11.23
N ASN A 624 -8.79 -9.34 -10.93
CA ASN A 624 -7.90 -8.30 -11.41
C ASN A 624 -7.67 -8.38 -12.94
N ASN A 625 -6.47 -8.78 -13.38
CA ASN A 625 -6.10 -8.88 -14.79
C ASN A 625 -6.22 -10.30 -15.38
N LEU A 626 -6.69 -11.30 -14.63
CA LEU A 626 -6.84 -12.68 -15.12
C LEU A 626 -7.94 -12.77 -16.18
N LYS A 627 -7.66 -13.44 -17.31
CA LYS A 627 -8.54 -13.50 -18.49
C LYS A 627 -9.28 -14.83 -18.60
N ASN A 628 -10.23 -15.08 -17.68
CA ASN A 628 -11.01 -16.33 -17.60
C ASN A 628 -10.09 -17.58 -17.58
N LEU A 629 -9.01 -17.48 -16.81
CA LEU A 629 -7.91 -18.44 -16.79
C LEU A 629 -8.37 -19.77 -16.17
N THR A 630 -7.93 -20.89 -16.75
CA THR A 630 -8.14 -22.23 -16.19
C THR A 630 -6.80 -22.94 -16.04
N VAL A 631 -6.51 -23.42 -14.83
CA VAL A 631 -5.22 -23.99 -14.45
C VAL A 631 -5.42 -25.33 -13.76
N LYS A 632 -4.54 -26.28 -14.08
CA LYS A 632 -4.48 -27.62 -13.46
C LYS A 632 -3.21 -27.72 -12.63
N PHE A 633 -3.34 -28.15 -11.38
CA PHE A 633 -2.25 -28.32 -10.42
C PHE A 633 -2.07 -29.82 -10.14
N PRO A 634 -1.05 -30.48 -10.73
CA PRO A 634 -0.81 -31.90 -10.50
C PRO A 634 -0.29 -32.16 -9.08
N LEU A 635 -0.92 -33.07 -8.35
CA LEU A 635 -0.60 -33.34 -6.95
C LEU A 635 0.58 -34.32 -6.78
N GLY A 636 1.21 -34.28 -5.60
CA GLY A 636 2.41 -35.06 -5.27
C GLY A 636 3.64 -34.64 -6.07
N LYS A 637 3.71 -33.35 -6.43
CA LYS A 637 4.80 -32.74 -7.21
C LYS A 637 5.23 -31.43 -6.59
N MET A 638 6.44 -31.00 -6.96
CA MET A 638 6.85 -29.60 -6.83
C MET A 638 6.39 -28.81 -8.06
N ILE A 639 5.53 -27.82 -7.85
CA ILE A 639 4.95 -26.98 -8.91
C ILE A 639 5.57 -25.58 -8.82
N GLY A 640 6.22 -25.12 -9.89
CA GLY A 640 6.67 -23.74 -10.04
C GLY A 640 5.63 -22.88 -10.77
N VAL A 641 5.20 -21.79 -10.17
CA VAL A 641 4.39 -20.76 -10.83
C VAL A 641 5.30 -19.59 -11.16
N THR A 642 5.45 -19.29 -12.44
CA THR A 642 6.39 -18.29 -12.97
C THR A 642 5.71 -17.35 -13.96
N GLY A 643 6.47 -16.40 -14.49
CA GLY A 643 6.02 -15.31 -15.36
C GLY A 643 6.46 -13.94 -14.86
N VAL A 644 6.29 -12.90 -15.68
CA VAL A 644 6.77 -11.54 -15.38
C VAL A 644 6.06 -10.87 -14.20
N SER A 645 6.64 -9.81 -13.62
CA SER A 645 5.98 -9.04 -12.56
C SER A 645 4.65 -8.45 -13.08
N GLY A 646 3.60 -8.46 -12.26
CA GLY A 646 2.27 -7.98 -12.67
C GLY A 646 1.48 -8.94 -13.58
N SER A 647 1.99 -10.14 -13.90
CA SER A 647 1.31 -11.06 -14.82
C SER A 647 0.03 -11.73 -14.28
N GLY A 648 -0.19 -11.65 -12.96
CA GLY A 648 -1.35 -12.22 -12.26
C GLY A 648 -1.05 -13.42 -11.35
N LYS A 649 0.23 -13.79 -11.14
CA LYS A 649 0.64 -14.92 -10.27
C LYS A 649 0.03 -14.85 -8.87
N SER A 650 0.25 -13.75 -8.14
CA SER A 650 -0.27 -13.56 -6.78
C SER A 650 -1.79 -13.51 -6.74
N THR A 651 -2.45 -12.97 -7.78
CA THR A 651 -3.91 -12.98 -7.88
C THR A 651 -4.45 -14.40 -8.06
N LEU A 652 -3.82 -15.23 -8.88
CA LEU A 652 -4.20 -16.62 -9.08
C LEU A 652 -3.99 -17.44 -7.80
N ILE A 653 -2.82 -17.33 -7.17
CA ILE A 653 -2.44 -18.20 -6.05
C ILE A 653 -2.93 -17.63 -4.71
N ASN A 654 -2.48 -16.43 -4.32
CA ASN A 654 -2.69 -15.88 -2.97
C ASN A 654 -4.08 -15.25 -2.76
N GLU A 655 -4.71 -14.77 -3.84
CA GLU A 655 -6.02 -14.10 -3.79
C GLU A 655 -7.17 -14.97 -4.30
N THR A 656 -6.91 -16.05 -5.04
CA THR A 656 -7.94 -16.98 -5.54
C THR A 656 -7.77 -18.38 -4.95
N LEU A 657 -6.71 -19.11 -5.31
CA LEU A 657 -6.53 -20.51 -4.91
C LEU A 657 -6.46 -20.70 -3.39
N TYR A 658 -5.57 -19.97 -2.70
CA TYR A 658 -5.39 -20.11 -1.26
C TYR A 658 -6.66 -19.75 -0.47
N PRO A 659 -7.37 -18.63 -0.73
CA PRO A 659 -8.61 -18.34 -0.02
C PRO A 659 -9.70 -19.41 -0.24
N ILE A 660 -9.80 -20.00 -1.45
CA ILE A 660 -10.71 -21.12 -1.72
C ILE A 660 -10.35 -22.33 -0.84
N MET A 661 -9.08 -22.73 -0.85
CA MET A 661 -8.61 -23.88 -0.06
C MET A 661 -8.75 -23.62 1.44
N ASN A 662 -8.41 -22.43 1.92
CA ASN A 662 -8.51 -22.04 3.31
C ASN A 662 -9.97 -22.01 3.81
N ALA A 663 -10.91 -21.55 2.96
CA ALA A 663 -12.34 -21.64 3.25
C ALA A 663 -12.80 -23.10 3.35
N HIS A 664 -12.33 -23.97 2.46
CA HIS A 664 -12.71 -25.38 2.43
C HIS A 664 -12.15 -26.19 3.61
N TYR A 665 -10.86 -26.04 3.93
CA TYR A 665 -10.20 -26.87 4.96
C TYR A 665 -10.24 -26.28 6.37
N PHE A 666 -10.37 -24.96 6.52
CA PHE A 666 -10.29 -24.28 7.82
C PHE A 666 -11.43 -23.30 8.09
N ASN A 667 -12.47 -23.26 7.24
CA ASN A 667 -13.55 -22.27 7.33
C ASN A 667 -13.03 -20.82 7.35
N GLY A 668 -11.95 -20.54 6.61
CA GLY A 668 -11.36 -19.22 6.50
C GLY A 668 -12.34 -18.17 5.93
N VAL A 669 -12.27 -16.95 6.47
CA VAL A 669 -13.19 -15.84 6.14
C VAL A 669 -12.76 -15.03 4.91
N LYS A 670 -11.51 -15.19 4.44
CA LYS A 670 -10.99 -14.41 3.31
C LYS A 670 -11.74 -14.79 2.03
N LYS A 671 -12.43 -13.82 1.43
CA LYS A 671 -13.16 -14.03 0.17
C LYS A 671 -12.17 -14.21 -1.00
N PRO A 672 -12.30 -15.26 -1.82
CA PRO A 672 -11.51 -15.41 -3.04
C PRO A 672 -11.93 -14.40 -4.10
N MET A 673 -10.99 -14.04 -4.98
CA MET A 673 -11.31 -13.30 -6.21
C MET A 673 -12.22 -14.13 -7.14
N PRO A 674 -12.94 -13.49 -8.09
CA PRO A 674 -13.90 -14.19 -8.95
C PRO A 674 -13.32 -15.39 -9.71
N TYR A 675 -14.01 -16.53 -9.62
CA TYR A 675 -13.72 -17.78 -10.33
C TYR A 675 -15.03 -18.52 -10.65
N LYS A 676 -15.02 -19.47 -11.59
CA LYS A 676 -16.22 -20.24 -11.98
C LYS A 676 -16.40 -21.51 -11.15
N LYS A 677 -15.35 -22.34 -11.07
CA LYS A 677 -15.40 -23.65 -10.40
C LYS A 677 -14.02 -24.12 -9.97
N ILE A 678 -13.94 -24.86 -8.88
CA ILE A 678 -12.77 -25.65 -8.48
C ILE A 678 -13.17 -27.12 -8.26
N THR A 679 -12.30 -28.07 -8.61
CA THR A 679 -12.49 -29.52 -8.37
C THR A 679 -11.19 -30.16 -7.88
N GLY A 680 -11.27 -31.31 -7.20
CA GLY A 680 -10.10 -32.06 -6.72
C GLY A 680 -9.62 -31.66 -5.32
N LEU A 681 -10.41 -30.89 -4.56
CA LEU A 681 -10.09 -30.49 -3.18
C LEU A 681 -10.16 -31.66 -2.19
N GLU A 682 -10.90 -32.71 -2.53
CA GLU A 682 -11.02 -33.95 -1.75
C GLU A 682 -9.71 -34.75 -1.63
N HIS A 683 -8.71 -34.47 -2.47
CA HIS A 683 -7.43 -35.17 -2.50
C HIS A 683 -6.36 -34.59 -1.54
N ILE A 684 -6.70 -33.54 -0.79
CA ILE A 684 -5.79 -32.83 0.13
C ILE A 684 -6.48 -32.67 1.48
N ASP A 685 -5.72 -32.88 2.56
CA ASP A 685 -6.24 -32.75 3.94
C ASP A 685 -6.30 -31.29 4.39
N LYS A 686 -5.28 -30.51 4.02
CA LYS A 686 -5.07 -29.14 4.46
C LYS A 686 -4.16 -28.37 3.52
N VAL A 687 -4.31 -27.04 3.54
CA VAL A 687 -3.42 -26.10 2.83
C VAL A 687 -2.54 -25.35 3.83
N ILE A 688 -1.29 -25.05 3.47
CA ILE A 688 -0.41 -24.23 4.31
C ILE A 688 0.23 -23.14 3.46
N ASP A 689 -0.06 -21.88 3.78
CA ASP A 689 0.56 -20.70 3.16
C ASP A 689 1.78 -20.24 3.98
N ILE A 690 2.95 -20.32 3.36
CA ILE A 690 4.24 -19.91 3.92
C ILE A 690 4.69 -18.64 3.19
N ASN A 691 4.12 -17.52 3.62
CA ASN A 691 4.43 -16.19 3.09
C ASN A 691 5.54 -15.47 3.90
N GLN A 692 6.07 -14.38 3.33
CA GLN A 692 7.12 -13.55 3.92
C GLN A 692 6.63 -12.54 4.98
N SER A 693 5.33 -12.57 5.34
CA SER A 693 4.83 -11.63 6.35
C SER A 693 5.55 -11.84 7.69
N PRO A 694 5.82 -10.77 8.46
CA PRO A 694 6.50 -10.92 9.75
C PRO A 694 5.77 -11.92 10.65
N ILE A 695 6.51 -12.82 11.31
CA ILE A 695 5.93 -13.79 12.25
C ILE A 695 5.23 -13.11 13.45
N GLY A 696 5.58 -11.85 13.72
CA GLY A 696 4.88 -10.98 14.64
C GLY A 696 5.27 -9.51 14.44
N ARG A 697 4.40 -8.60 14.90
CA ARG A 697 4.57 -7.15 14.74
C ARG A 697 5.11 -6.45 15.99
N THR A 698 5.45 -7.21 17.03
CA THR A 698 5.94 -6.68 18.29
C THR A 698 7.22 -7.40 18.69
N PRO A 699 8.11 -6.75 19.46
CA PRO A 699 9.32 -7.39 20.00
C PRO A 699 9.07 -8.61 20.89
N ARG A 700 7.81 -8.84 21.31
CA ARG A 700 7.40 -10.02 22.09
C ARG A 700 7.30 -11.28 21.25
N SER A 701 7.15 -11.16 19.94
CA SER A 701 7.20 -12.31 19.03
C SER A 701 8.66 -12.62 18.73
N ASN A 702 9.00 -13.90 18.68
CA ASN A 702 10.36 -14.40 18.40
C ASN A 702 10.30 -15.87 17.92
N PRO A 703 11.42 -16.42 17.38
CA PRO A 703 11.45 -17.81 16.92
C PRO A 703 10.97 -18.83 17.95
N ALA A 704 11.36 -18.67 19.23
CA ALA A 704 11.00 -19.60 20.29
C ALA A 704 9.50 -19.58 20.64
N THR A 705 8.86 -18.41 20.61
CA THR A 705 7.41 -18.29 20.85
C THR A 705 6.59 -18.79 19.66
N TYR A 706 6.99 -18.46 18.44
CA TYR A 706 6.26 -18.85 17.22
C TYR A 706 6.24 -20.37 17.01
N THR A 707 7.39 -21.02 17.17
CA THR A 707 7.53 -22.50 17.06
C THR A 707 6.96 -23.25 18.27
N GLY A 708 6.56 -22.52 19.32
CA GLY A 708 6.10 -23.07 20.58
C GLY A 708 7.18 -23.81 21.38
N VAL A 709 8.46 -23.66 21.04
CA VAL A 709 9.58 -24.23 21.82
C VAL A 709 9.65 -23.57 23.20
N PHE A 710 9.37 -22.27 23.29
CA PHE A 710 9.48 -21.53 24.55
C PHE A 710 8.54 -22.06 25.64
N SER A 711 7.37 -22.60 25.27
CA SER A 711 6.46 -23.23 26.25
C SER A 711 7.06 -24.49 26.89
N GLU A 712 7.82 -25.27 26.12
CA GLU A 712 8.53 -26.45 26.64
C GLU A 712 9.71 -26.02 27.53
N ILE A 713 10.47 -25.00 27.11
CA ILE A 713 11.56 -24.43 27.91
C ILE A 713 11.04 -23.87 29.24
N ARG A 714 9.96 -23.10 29.25
CA ARG A 714 9.36 -22.57 30.48
C ARG A 714 8.91 -23.68 31.44
N SER A 715 8.38 -24.77 30.88
CA SER A 715 7.98 -25.94 31.66
C SER A 715 9.18 -26.67 32.26
N LEU A 716 10.31 -26.67 31.57
CA LEU A 716 11.58 -27.19 32.09
C LEU A 716 12.13 -26.33 33.22
N PHE A 717 12.17 -25.00 33.06
CA PHE A 717 12.63 -24.07 34.11
C PHE A 717 11.80 -24.16 35.39
N ALA A 718 10.48 -24.33 35.27
CA ALA A 718 9.60 -24.53 36.43
C ALA A 718 9.84 -25.84 37.18
N LYS A 719 10.51 -26.82 36.59
CA LYS A 719 10.89 -28.10 37.22
C LYS A 719 12.26 -28.06 37.90
N THR A 720 12.99 -26.95 37.82
CA THR A 720 14.26 -26.79 38.55
C THR A 720 14.01 -26.77 40.06
N THR A 721 14.99 -27.20 40.85
CA THR A 721 14.92 -27.23 42.31
C THR A 721 14.66 -25.83 42.88
N GLU A 722 15.44 -24.84 42.43
CA GLU A 722 15.31 -23.44 42.83
C GLU A 722 13.92 -22.86 42.53
N ALA A 723 13.38 -23.12 41.32
CA ALA A 723 12.05 -22.66 40.94
C ALA A 723 10.95 -23.34 41.78
N SER A 724 11.13 -24.64 42.06
CA SER A 724 10.17 -25.43 42.82
C SER A 724 10.08 -24.94 44.27
N ILE A 725 11.22 -24.66 44.91
CA ILE A 725 11.29 -24.09 46.27
C ILE A 725 10.58 -22.72 46.33
N ARG A 726 10.78 -21.87 45.32
CA ARG A 726 10.15 -20.54 45.23
C ARG A 726 8.70 -20.57 44.74
N GLY A 727 8.14 -21.75 44.48
CA GLY A 727 6.77 -21.92 43.98
C GLY A 727 6.56 -21.36 42.56
N TYR A 728 7.62 -21.14 41.78
CA TYR A 728 7.52 -20.55 40.46
C TYR A 728 6.93 -21.54 39.45
N LYS A 729 5.85 -21.11 38.79
CA LYS A 729 5.18 -21.84 37.71
C LYS A 729 5.71 -21.40 36.34
N PRO A 730 5.39 -22.12 35.24
CA PRO A 730 5.79 -21.72 33.88
C PRO A 730 5.35 -20.30 33.47
N GLY A 731 4.35 -19.73 34.14
CA GLY A 731 3.92 -18.34 33.98
C GLY A 731 4.98 -17.31 34.41
N ARG A 732 5.76 -17.58 35.47
CA ARG A 732 6.85 -16.68 35.94
C ARG A 732 7.90 -16.48 34.86
N PHE A 733 8.20 -17.55 34.13
CA PHE A 733 9.17 -17.60 33.03
C PHE A 733 8.62 -17.08 31.70
N SER A 734 7.44 -16.45 31.69
CA SER A 734 6.83 -15.85 30.50
C SER A 734 7.00 -14.35 30.52
N PHE A 735 7.69 -13.78 29.52
CA PHE A 735 7.78 -12.34 29.36
C PHE A 735 6.44 -11.68 28.95
N ASN A 736 5.43 -12.49 28.57
CA ASN A 736 4.09 -11.99 28.23
C ASN A 736 3.16 -11.85 29.44
N VAL A 737 3.51 -12.42 30.60
CA VAL A 737 2.63 -12.50 31.77
C VAL A 737 3.21 -11.68 32.92
N LYS A 738 2.33 -10.99 33.67
CA LYS A 738 2.73 -10.28 34.89
C LYS A 738 3.26 -11.27 35.94
N GLY A 739 4.34 -10.90 36.63
CA GLY A 739 4.95 -11.72 37.67
C GLY A 739 6.46 -11.79 37.54
N GLY A 740 7.00 -12.31 36.43
CA GLY A 740 8.45 -12.46 36.23
C GLY A 740 9.06 -11.56 35.15
N ARG A 741 8.25 -10.94 34.30
CA ARG A 741 8.72 -10.00 33.28
C ARG A 741 9.20 -8.68 33.92
N CYS A 742 10.03 -7.94 33.20
CA CYS A 742 10.31 -6.54 33.52
C CYS A 742 9.04 -5.70 33.28
N GLU A 743 8.59 -4.94 34.29
CA GLU A 743 7.37 -4.14 34.17
C GLU A 743 7.58 -2.84 33.37
N THR A 744 8.78 -2.27 33.35
CA THR A 744 9.11 -1.06 32.57
C THR A 744 8.88 -1.26 31.07
N CYS A 745 9.47 -2.31 30.48
CA CYS A 745 9.25 -2.67 29.07
C CYS A 745 8.10 -3.65 28.86
N GLN A 746 7.40 -4.03 29.95
CA GLN A 746 6.38 -5.09 29.95
C GLN A 746 6.83 -6.35 29.19
N GLY A 747 8.06 -6.80 29.42
CA GLY A 747 8.67 -7.98 28.78
C GLY A 747 9.11 -7.83 27.32
N GLY A 748 9.03 -6.64 26.71
CA GLY A 748 9.55 -6.40 25.35
C GLY A 748 11.08 -6.37 25.25
N GLY A 749 11.77 -6.01 26.35
CA GLY A 749 13.23 -5.77 26.38
C GLY A 749 13.65 -4.41 25.80
N LEU A 750 12.75 -3.77 25.04
CA LEU A 750 12.97 -2.49 24.38
C LEU A 750 11.85 -1.50 24.70
N ARG A 751 12.11 -0.22 24.43
CA ARG A 751 11.11 0.85 24.34
C ARG A 751 11.10 1.44 22.93
N VAL A 752 9.91 1.81 22.47
CA VAL A 752 9.74 2.54 21.20
C VAL A 752 9.87 4.03 21.51
N ILE A 753 10.73 4.71 20.77
CA ILE A 753 10.78 6.17 20.71
C ILE A 753 10.08 6.58 19.42
N GLU A 754 8.93 7.22 19.55
CA GLU A 754 8.17 7.74 18.42
C GLU A 754 8.89 8.95 17.81
N MET A 755 9.11 8.91 16.50
CA MET A 755 9.82 9.96 15.76
C MET A 755 8.85 10.65 14.80
N ASN A 756 8.89 11.99 14.72
CA ASN A 756 7.95 12.74 13.87
C ASN A 756 8.26 12.64 12.37
N PHE A 757 9.54 12.58 12.00
CA PHE A 757 10.01 12.63 10.60
C PHE A 757 10.79 11.39 10.17
N LEU A 758 11.33 10.65 11.14
CA LEU A 758 12.09 9.42 10.92
C LEU A 758 11.25 8.20 11.33
N PRO A 759 11.59 7.00 10.88
CA PRO A 759 10.99 5.78 11.43
C PRO A 759 11.22 5.69 12.95
N ASP A 760 10.23 5.13 13.66
CA ASP A 760 10.36 4.87 15.10
C ASP A 760 11.58 3.99 15.39
N VAL A 761 12.31 4.33 16.45
CA VAL A 761 13.53 3.62 16.86
C VAL A 761 13.26 2.83 18.14
N TYR A 762 13.81 1.63 18.19
CA TYR A 762 13.78 0.80 19.38
C TYR A 762 15.07 0.98 20.19
N VAL A 763 14.93 1.33 21.47
CA VAL A 763 16.06 1.48 22.40
C VAL A 763 15.96 0.43 23.51
N GLU A 764 17.10 -0.07 23.98
CA GLU A 764 17.13 -1.03 25.09
C GLU A 764 16.47 -0.47 26.35
N CYS A 765 15.75 -1.32 27.07
CA CYS A 765 15.12 -0.93 28.31
C CYS A 765 16.16 -0.73 29.41
N GLU A 766 16.31 0.52 29.87
CA GLU A 766 17.20 0.95 30.98
C GLU A 766 17.08 0.12 32.28
N THR A 767 15.92 -0.49 32.55
CA THR A 767 15.70 -1.26 33.79
C THR A 767 16.21 -2.69 33.69
N CYS A 768 16.10 -3.32 32.51
CA CYS A 768 16.46 -4.74 32.35
C CYS A 768 17.60 -4.98 31.37
N ASN A 769 18.12 -3.93 30.73
CA ASN A 769 19.17 -3.97 29.70
C ASN A 769 18.90 -5.08 28.68
N GLY A 770 17.71 -5.03 28.06
CA GLY A 770 17.30 -6.02 27.06
C GLY A 770 16.82 -7.38 27.60
N LYS A 771 17.07 -7.75 28.86
CA LYS A 771 16.86 -9.11 29.41
C LYS A 771 15.40 -9.55 29.56
N ARG A 772 14.42 -8.65 29.38
CA ARG A 772 12.96 -8.90 29.44
C ARG A 772 12.37 -9.34 30.78
N PHE A 773 13.17 -9.78 31.74
CA PHE A 773 12.74 -10.30 33.04
C PHE A 773 13.26 -9.44 34.19
N ASN A 774 12.61 -9.56 35.36
CA ASN A 774 13.11 -8.98 36.60
C ASN A 774 14.25 -9.82 37.19
N ARG A 775 15.00 -9.23 38.11
CA ARG A 775 16.21 -9.83 38.69
C ARG A 775 15.91 -11.17 39.36
N GLU A 776 14.81 -11.27 40.11
CA GLU A 776 14.45 -12.48 40.88
C GLU A 776 14.13 -13.68 39.96
N THR A 777 13.64 -13.41 38.75
CA THR A 777 13.37 -14.48 37.76
C THR A 777 14.67 -14.96 37.09
N LEU A 778 15.64 -14.06 36.89
CA LEU A 778 16.92 -14.37 36.28
C LEU A 778 17.87 -15.14 37.20
N GLU A 779 17.60 -15.16 38.51
CA GLU A 779 18.35 -15.98 39.48
C GLU A 779 18.18 -17.48 39.24
N ILE A 780 17.05 -17.92 38.67
CA ILE A 780 16.79 -19.33 38.39
C ILE A 780 17.62 -19.77 37.20
N ARG A 781 18.43 -20.83 37.40
CA ARG A 781 19.32 -21.35 36.35
C ARG A 781 19.00 -22.79 35.97
N TYR A 782 19.17 -23.08 34.68
CA TYR A 782 19.19 -24.45 34.15
C TYR A 782 20.55 -24.67 33.47
N LYS A 783 21.30 -25.70 33.91
CA LYS A 783 22.70 -25.93 33.50
C LYS A 783 23.57 -24.65 33.53
N GLY A 784 23.43 -23.86 34.59
CA GLY A 784 24.20 -22.62 34.80
C GLY A 784 23.71 -21.38 34.03
N LYS A 785 22.69 -21.51 33.17
CA LYS A 785 22.15 -20.43 32.31
C LYS A 785 20.78 -19.96 32.81
N SER A 786 20.58 -18.65 32.87
CA SER A 786 19.27 -18.03 33.13
C SER A 786 18.34 -18.21 31.94
N ILE A 787 17.05 -17.89 32.12
CA ILE A 787 16.10 -17.93 31.00
C ILE A 787 16.40 -16.87 29.92
N SER A 788 16.99 -15.73 30.28
CA SER A 788 17.46 -14.74 29.30
C SER A 788 18.64 -15.30 28.51
N ASP A 789 19.61 -15.90 29.19
CA ASP A 789 20.79 -16.47 28.55
C ASP A 789 20.40 -17.56 27.54
N VAL A 790 19.38 -18.37 27.86
CA VAL A 790 18.83 -19.38 26.93
C VAL A 790 18.14 -18.72 25.73
N LEU A 791 17.44 -17.60 25.92
CA LEU A 791 16.85 -16.84 24.80
C LEU A 791 17.93 -16.18 23.92
N GLU A 792 19.09 -15.84 24.47
CA GLU A 792 20.22 -15.26 23.73
C GLU A 792 21.05 -16.31 22.98
N MET A 793 20.90 -17.60 23.30
CA MET A 793 21.56 -18.68 22.55
C MET A 793 21.13 -18.67 21.08
N THR A 794 22.10 -18.88 20.19
CA THR A 794 21.83 -19.21 18.80
C THR A 794 21.12 -20.57 18.70
N ILE A 795 20.38 -20.80 17.63
CA ILE A 795 19.73 -22.10 17.39
C ILE A 795 20.78 -23.23 17.40
N ASN A 796 21.96 -23.04 16.81
CA ASN A 796 23.04 -24.03 16.83
C ASN A 796 23.50 -24.40 18.25
N GLU A 797 23.70 -23.39 19.11
CA GLU A 797 24.04 -23.60 20.53
C GLU A 797 22.89 -24.31 21.26
N ALA A 798 21.65 -23.89 21.00
CA ALA A 798 20.47 -24.43 21.66
C ALA A 798 20.20 -25.89 21.27
N VAL A 799 20.41 -26.29 20.01
CA VAL A 799 20.31 -27.69 19.55
C VAL A 799 21.22 -28.59 20.40
N SER A 800 22.49 -28.20 20.52
CA SER A 800 23.48 -28.94 21.31
C SER A 800 23.13 -28.93 22.81
N PHE A 801 22.67 -27.78 23.33
CA PHE A 801 22.32 -27.64 24.75
C PHE A 801 21.11 -28.49 25.19
N PHE A 802 20.13 -28.67 24.30
CA PHE A 802 18.88 -29.39 24.54
C PHE A 802 18.81 -30.79 23.92
N GLU A 803 19.93 -31.36 23.46
CA GLU A 803 20.02 -32.68 22.82
C GLU A 803 19.30 -33.78 23.63
N LEU A 804 19.48 -33.78 24.96
CA LEU A 804 18.88 -34.75 25.88
C LEU A 804 17.36 -34.57 26.10
N ILE A 805 16.72 -33.56 25.49
CA ILE A 805 15.28 -33.30 25.62
C ILE A 805 14.64 -33.41 24.23
N PRO A 806 14.20 -34.62 23.80
CA PRO A 806 13.79 -34.89 22.42
C PRO A 806 12.71 -33.95 21.88
N LYS A 807 11.77 -33.53 22.73
CA LYS A 807 10.67 -32.63 22.35
C LYS A 807 11.14 -31.21 22.01
N ILE A 808 12.18 -30.72 22.69
CA ILE A 808 12.80 -29.43 22.41
C ILE A 808 13.77 -29.60 21.22
N HIS A 809 14.65 -30.60 21.29
CA HIS A 809 15.66 -30.89 20.28
C HIS A 809 15.06 -31.00 18.88
N ARG A 810 13.99 -31.79 18.69
CA ARG A 810 13.34 -31.96 17.38
C ARG A 810 12.91 -30.63 16.76
N LYS A 811 12.31 -29.74 17.55
CA LYS A 811 11.84 -28.44 17.06
C LYS A 811 12.99 -27.48 16.74
N LEU A 812 14.07 -27.53 17.53
CA LEU A 812 15.26 -26.72 17.27
C LEU A 812 16.01 -27.23 16.04
N LYS A 813 16.08 -28.55 15.87
CA LYS A 813 16.74 -29.20 14.74
C LYS A 813 16.07 -28.83 13.42
N THR A 814 14.74 -28.77 13.35
CA THR A 814 14.05 -28.30 12.14
C THR A 814 14.34 -26.84 11.81
N ILE A 815 14.57 -25.97 12.80
CA ILE A 815 14.98 -24.57 12.56
C ILE A 815 16.43 -24.52 12.05
N GLN A 816 17.31 -25.37 12.58
CA GLN A 816 18.67 -25.50 12.10
C GLN A 816 18.71 -26.02 10.64
N ASP A 817 17.91 -27.03 10.32
CA ASP A 817 17.90 -27.70 9.01
C ASP A 817 17.38 -26.79 7.89
N VAL A 818 16.54 -25.79 8.20
CA VAL A 818 16.13 -24.75 7.23
C VAL A 818 17.17 -23.62 7.08
N GLY A 819 18.36 -23.77 7.64
CA GLY A 819 19.47 -22.81 7.52
C GLY A 819 19.46 -21.66 8.54
N LEU A 820 18.56 -21.67 9.53
CA LEU A 820 18.45 -20.61 10.54
C LEU A 820 19.24 -20.94 11.81
N GLY A 821 20.36 -21.65 11.70
CA GLY A 821 21.20 -22.00 12.86
C GLY A 821 21.80 -20.79 13.59
N TYR A 822 21.93 -19.66 12.89
CA TYR A 822 22.65 -18.47 13.37
C TYR A 822 21.78 -17.51 14.20
N ILE A 823 20.46 -17.51 14.02
CA ILE A 823 19.57 -16.60 14.76
C ILE A 823 19.48 -17.01 16.24
N SER A 824 19.19 -16.06 17.13
CA SER A 824 18.95 -16.39 18.54
C SER A 824 17.49 -16.80 18.80
N LEU A 825 17.27 -17.63 19.82
CA LEU A 825 15.93 -18.11 20.20
C LEU A 825 14.95 -16.96 20.49
N GLY A 826 15.46 -15.93 21.14
CA GLY A 826 14.75 -14.74 21.58
C GLY A 826 14.82 -13.57 20.60
N GLN A 827 15.45 -13.72 19.43
CA GLN A 827 15.56 -12.65 18.43
C GLN A 827 14.18 -12.11 18.08
N GLN A 828 14.08 -10.79 18.03
CA GLN A 828 12.80 -10.11 17.90
C GLN A 828 12.25 -10.28 16.49
N SER A 829 10.95 -10.53 16.36
CA SER A 829 10.33 -10.71 15.04
C SER A 829 10.41 -9.48 14.14
N THR A 830 10.58 -8.29 14.71
CA THR A 830 10.71 -7.03 13.98
C THR A 830 12.08 -6.85 13.34
N THR A 831 13.09 -7.60 13.79
CA THR A 831 14.46 -7.57 13.26
C THR A 831 14.76 -8.76 12.34
N LEU A 832 13.80 -9.67 12.15
CA LEU A 832 13.93 -10.77 11.20
C LEU A 832 13.59 -10.29 9.79
N SER A 833 14.36 -10.76 8.80
CA SER A 833 14.03 -10.54 7.40
C SER A 833 12.76 -11.30 6.99
N GLY A 834 12.15 -10.90 5.86
CA GLY A 834 10.99 -11.61 5.30
C GLY A 834 11.27 -13.09 5.04
N GLY A 835 12.44 -13.40 4.47
CA GLY A 835 12.90 -14.77 4.21
C GLY A 835 13.23 -15.56 5.48
N GLU A 836 13.78 -14.92 6.52
CA GLU A 836 13.96 -15.55 7.83
C GLU A 836 12.62 -15.90 8.48
N ALA A 837 11.68 -14.95 8.48
CA ALA A 837 10.33 -15.16 8.99
C ALA A 837 9.63 -16.32 8.25
N GLN A 838 9.77 -16.40 6.92
CA GLN A 838 9.24 -17.48 6.10
C GLN A 838 9.85 -18.83 6.45
N ARG A 839 11.18 -18.92 6.59
CA ARG A 839 11.88 -20.16 6.98
C ARG A 839 11.50 -20.63 8.39
N ILE A 840 11.23 -19.74 9.34
CA ILE A 840 10.68 -20.12 10.66
C ILE A 840 9.30 -20.77 10.54
N LYS A 841 8.43 -20.23 9.68
CA LYS A 841 7.11 -20.84 9.41
C LYS A 841 7.26 -22.23 8.81
N LEU A 842 8.16 -22.38 7.83
CA LEU A 842 8.49 -23.67 7.22
C LEU A 842 9.00 -24.68 8.26
N ALA A 843 9.97 -24.28 9.11
CA ALA A 843 10.49 -25.11 10.19
C ALA A 843 9.40 -25.55 11.18
N THR A 844 8.43 -24.68 11.45
CA THR A 844 7.30 -24.99 12.33
C THR A 844 6.43 -26.10 11.76
N GLU A 845 6.19 -26.10 10.45
CA GLU A 845 5.41 -27.15 9.79
C GLU A 845 6.18 -28.46 9.66
N LEU A 846 7.48 -28.41 9.35
CA LEU A 846 8.37 -29.58 9.34
C LEU A 846 8.45 -30.29 10.69
N SER A 847 8.27 -29.54 11.78
CA SER A 847 8.28 -30.10 13.14
C SER A 847 7.02 -30.94 13.44
N LYS A 848 5.93 -30.77 12.69
CA LYS A 848 4.66 -31.49 12.89
C LYS A 848 4.72 -32.90 12.28
N ARG A 849 3.70 -33.72 12.56
CA ARG A 849 3.52 -35.01 11.88
C ARG A 849 2.91 -34.76 10.50
N ASP A 850 3.49 -35.40 9.50
CA ASP A 850 3.09 -35.30 8.11
C ASP A 850 1.99 -36.32 7.79
N THR A 851 1.06 -35.96 6.91
CA THR A 851 0.00 -36.84 6.41
C THR A 851 0.23 -37.28 4.96
N GLY A 852 1.20 -36.68 4.27
CA GLY A 852 1.48 -36.95 2.85
C GLY A 852 0.50 -36.30 1.87
N ASN A 853 -0.62 -35.75 2.35
CA ASN A 853 -1.66 -35.10 1.53
C ASN A 853 -1.82 -33.62 1.90
N THR A 854 -0.73 -32.91 2.20
CA THR A 854 -0.75 -31.47 2.48
C THR A 854 -0.35 -30.67 1.23
N PHE A 855 -1.02 -29.54 1.00
CA PHE A 855 -0.68 -28.59 -0.07
C PHE A 855 0.05 -27.37 0.51
N TYR A 856 1.33 -27.24 0.22
CA TYR A 856 2.17 -26.12 0.64
C TYR A 856 2.22 -25.04 -0.45
N ILE A 857 2.06 -23.78 -0.06
CA ILE A 857 2.23 -22.61 -0.94
C ILE A 857 3.38 -21.79 -0.37
N LEU A 858 4.40 -21.54 -1.19
CA LEU A 858 5.54 -20.69 -0.86
C LEU A 858 5.62 -19.54 -1.86
N ASP A 859 5.66 -18.31 -1.34
CA ASP A 859 5.77 -17.09 -2.14
C ASP A 859 7.22 -16.60 -2.11
N GLU A 860 7.92 -16.69 -3.24
CA GLU A 860 9.32 -16.28 -3.46
C GLU A 860 10.27 -16.70 -2.33
N PRO A 861 10.40 -18.01 -2.02
CA PRO A 861 11.18 -18.47 -0.88
C PRO A 861 12.70 -18.30 -1.04
N THR A 862 13.20 -17.93 -2.23
CA THR A 862 14.62 -17.60 -2.44
C THR A 862 14.99 -16.15 -2.13
N THR A 863 14.02 -15.33 -1.73
CA THR A 863 14.23 -13.93 -1.36
C THR A 863 15.32 -13.80 -0.30
N GLY A 864 16.40 -13.10 -0.64
CA GLY A 864 17.56 -12.85 0.22
C GLY A 864 18.39 -14.06 0.60
N LEU A 865 18.38 -15.08 -0.26
CA LEU A 865 19.19 -16.29 -0.09
C LEU A 865 20.39 -16.29 -1.05
N HIS A 866 21.54 -16.64 -0.50
CA HIS A 866 22.72 -16.97 -1.29
C HIS A 866 22.53 -18.32 -2.00
N PHE A 867 23.30 -18.59 -3.06
CA PHE A 867 23.23 -19.85 -3.84
C PHE A 867 23.25 -21.12 -2.96
N GLU A 868 24.14 -21.17 -1.97
CA GLU A 868 24.23 -22.29 -1.02
C GLU A 868 22.97 -22.40 -0.15
N ASP A 869 22.37 -21.28 0.26
CA ASP A 869 21.14 -21.27 1.05
C ASP A 869 19.94 -21.74 0.22
N ILE A 870 19.90 -21.41 -1.09
CA ILE A 870 18.90 -21.94 -2.03
C ILE A 870 19.02 -23.46 -2.14
N ARG A 871 20.24 -24.00 -2.23
CA ARG A 871 20.47 -25.45 -2.25
C ARG A 871 19.88 -26.12 -0.99
N VAL A 872 20.20 -25.59 0.20
CA VAL A 872 19.70 -26.12 1.48
C VAL A 872 18.18 -26.04 1.56
N LEU A 873 17.60 -24.91 1.16
CA LEU A 873 16.14 -24.74 1.12
C LEU A 873 15.50 -25.80 0.20
N MET A 874 16.10 -26.05 -0.96
CA MET A 874 15.56 -26.97 -1.94
C MET A 874 15.68 -28.43 -1.49
N ASP A 875 16.71 -28.80 -0.74
CA ASP A 875 16.79 -30.10 -0.06
C ASP A 875 15.60 -30.31 0.90
N VAL A 876 15.23 -29.25 1.64
CA VAL A 876 14.07 -29.26 2.54
C VAL A 876 12.75 -29.37 1.79
N LEU A 877 12.56 -28.60 0.71
CA LEU A 877 11.34 -28.65 -0.09
C LEU A 877 11.19 -29.99 -0.82
N ASN A 878 12.29 -30.57 -1.30
CA ASN A 878 12.30 -31.92 -1.86
C ASN A 878 11.88 -32.94 -0.80
N THR A 879 12.37 -32.83 0.44
CA THR A 879 11.96 -33.71 1.53
C THR A 879 10.45 -33.65 1.81
N LEU A 880 9.82 -32.48 1.65
CA LEU A 880 8.37 -32.35 1.76
C LEU A 880 7.63 -33.01 0.59
N ALA A 881 8.09 -32.76 -0.64
CA ALA A 881 7.50 -33.33 -1.85
C ALA A 881 7.64 -34.86 -1.90
N ASP A 882 8.79 -35.40 -1.48
CA ASP A 882 9.09 -36.84 -1.48
C ASP A 882 8.23 -37.64 -0.50
N LYS A 883 7.66 -36.97 0.52
CA LYS A 883 6.66 -37.57 1.43
C LYS A 883 5.25 -37.66 0.83
N GLY A 884 5.07 -37.23 -0.42
CA GLY A 884 3.80 -37.26 -1.14
C GLY A 884 3.07 -35.91 -1.17
N ASN A 885 3.54 -34.91 -0.41
CA ASN A 885 2.90 -33.60 -0.37
C ASN A 885 3.05 -32.86 -1.70
N THR A 886 2.16 -31.88 -1.91
CA THR A 886 2.27 -30.97 -3.05
C THR A 886 2.90 -29.68 -2.59
N VAL A 887 3.98 -29.25 -3.25
CA VAL A 887 4.71 -28.03 -2.93
C VAL A 887 4.60 -27.07 -4.11
N LEU A 888 3.79 -26.02 -3.96
CA LEU A 888 3.67 -24.95 -4.94
C LEU A 888 4.58 -23.79 -4.54
N VAL A 889 5.41 -23.35 -5.47
CA VAL A 889 6.36 -22.26 -5.29
C VAL A 889 6.10 -21.20 -6.35
N ILE A 890 5.86 -19.95 -5.93
CA ILE A 890 5.86 -18.79 -6.82
C ILE A 890 7.30 -18.29 -6.89
N GLU A 891 7.93 -18.36 -8.06
CA GLU A 891 9.35 -18.03 -8.18
C GLU A 891 9.73 -17.39 -9.52
N HIS A 892 10.85 -16.68 -9.43
CA HIS A 892 11.57 -16.03 -10.50
C HIS A 892 13.01 -16.55 -10.62
N ASN A 893 13.57 -17.14 -9.56
CA ASN A 893 14.91 -17.68 -9.57
C ASN A 893 15.01 -18.95 -10.43
N MET A 894 15.89 -18.94 -11.43
CA MET A 894 16.03 -20.05 -12.37
C MET A 894 16.60 -21.33 -11.74
N ASP A 895 17.38 -21.24 -10.65
CA ASP A 895 17.87 -22.42 -9.93
C ASP A 895 16.70 -23.21 -9.33
N VAL A 896 15.69 -22.53 -8.78
CA VAL A 896 14.48 -23.21 -8.29
C VAL A 896 13.64 -23.72 -9.45
N ILE A 897 13.43 -22.89 -10.47
CA ILE A 897 12.56 -23.24 -11.61
C ILE A 897 13.11 -24.43 -12.41
N LYS A 898 14.43 -24.62 -12.51
CA LYS A 898 15.00 -25.82 -13.16
C LYS A 898 14.83 -27.09 -12.32
N MET A 899 14.65 -26.95 -11.00
CA MET A 899 14.45 -28.08 -10.08
C MET A 899 12.99 -28.54 -9.93
N VAL A 900 11.98 -27.69 -10.20
CA VAL A 900 10.58 -28.08 -10.03
C VAL A 900 10.14 -29.20 -11.00
N ASP A 901 9.12 -29.96 -10.64
CA ASP A 901 8.62 -31.06 -11.48
C ASP A 901 7.66 -30.56 -12.58
N TYR A 902 6.96 -29.46 -12.33
CA TYR A 902 5.96 -28.90 -13.24
C TYR A 902 5.95 -27.37 -13.16
N ILE A 903 5.94 -26.69 -14.30
CA ILE A 903 5.87 -25.24 -14.42
C ILE A 903 4.50 -24.82 -14.93
N ILE A 904 3.99 -23.72 -14.37
CA ILE A 904 2.84 -22.96 -14.85
C ILE A 904 3.31 -21.53 -15.08
N ASP A 905 3.48 -21.13 -16.35
CA ASP A 905 3.98 -19.81 -16.75
C ASP A 905 2.81 -18.89 -17.10
N ILE A 906 2.67 -17.78 -16.36
CA ILE A 906 1.50 -16.89 -16.41
C ILE A 906 1.90 -15.53 -16.97
N GLY A 907 1.13 -15.10 -17.97
CA GLY A 907 1.13 -13.80 -18.63
C GLY A 907 2.36 -13.58 -19.50
N TYR A 908 2.15 -13.26 -20.78
CA TYR A 908 3.23 -12.85 -21.67
C TYR A 908 3.84 -11.53 -21.14
N GLU A 909 2.99 -10.57 -20.75
CA GLU A 909 3.40 -9.31 -20.12
C GLU A 909 2.71 -9.10 -18.76
N GLY A 910 3.03 -7.99 -18.08
CA GLY A 910 2.35 -7.52 -16.88
C GLY A 910 1.01 -6.81 -17.17
N GLY A 911 0.24 -6.51 -16.12
CA GLY A 911 -0.95 -5.65 -16.21
C GLY A 911 -2.03 -6.19 -17.12
N ARG A 912 -2.64 -5.30 -17.92
CA ARG A 912 -3.75 -5.62 -18.83
C ARG A 912 -3.36 -6.63 -19.91
N SER A 913 -2.09 -6.67 -20.29
CA SER A 913 -1.56 -7.60 -21.30
C SER A 913 -1.28 -9.00 -20.74
N GLY A 914 -1.27 -9.16 -19.41
CA GLY A 914 -1.07 -10.44 -18.71
C GLY A 914 -2.32 -11.31 -18.56
N GLY A 915 -2.31 -12.14 -17.51
CA GLY A 915 -3.47 -12.89 -17.03
C GLY A 915 -3.88 -14.12 -17.85
N GLN A 916 -3.00 -14.60 -18.73
CA GLN A 916 -3.21 -15.81 -19.55
C GLN A 916 -2.15 -16.87 -19.24
N LEU A 917 -2.45 -18.14 -19.51
CA LEU A 917 -1.45 -19.20 -19.44
C LEU A 917 -0.58 -19.14 -20.70
N VAL A 918 0.73 -18.95 -20.54
CA VAL A 918 1.67 -18.87 -21.66
C VAL A 918 2.21 -20.26 -21.99
N ALA A 919 2.75 -20.95 -20.99
CA ALA A 919 3.31 -22.28 -21.11
C ALA A 919 3.02 -23.11 -19.85
N LYS A 920 3.01 -24.43 -20.02
CA LYS A 920 2.90 -25.40 -18.92
C LYS A 920 3.61 -26.70 -19.28
N GLY A 921 4.04 -27.45 -18.27
CA GLY A 921 4.70 -28.74 -18.48
C GLY A 921 5.92 -28.91 -17.59
N THR A 922 6.77 -29.89 -17.88
CA THR A 922 8.09 -29.97 -17.22
C THR A 922 8.96 -28.79 -17.63
N PRO A 923 10.01 -28.45 -16.86
CA PRO A 923 11.00 -27.45 -17.26
C PRO A 923 11.54 -27.62 -18.70
N GLU A 924 11.81 -28.85 -19.14
CA GLU A 924 12.28 -29.14 -20.50
C GLU A 924 11.22 -28.90 -21.57
N GLN A 925 9.94 -29.08 -21.24
CA GLN A 925 8.83 -28.80 -22.15
C GLN A 925 8.62 -27.28 -22.28
N VAL A 926 8.63 -26.56 -21.15
CA VAL A 926 8.49 -25.10 -21.13
C VAL A 926 9.66 -24.42 -21.83
N ALA A 927 10.89 -24.90 -21.66
CA ALA A 927 12.09 -24.35 -22.32
C ALA A 927 12.07 -24.40 -23.86
N LYS A 928 11.14 -25.16 -24.47
CA LYS A 928 10.93 -25.22 -25.93
C LYS A 928 9.92 -24.18 -26.43
N ASP A 929 9.17 -23.55 -25.54
CA ASP A 929 8.20 -22.54 -25.90
C ASP A 929 8.89 -21.27 -26.44
N LYS A 930 8.33 -20.68 -27.50
CA LYS A 930 8.92 -19.50 -28.16
C LYS A 930 8.37 -18.18 -27.64
N LYS A 931 7.22 -18.19 -26.96
CA LYS A 931 6.54 -17.00 -26.44
C LYS A 931 6.91 -16.76 -24.97
N SER A 932 7.13 -17.82 -24.19
CA SER A 932 7.50 -17.70 -22.78
C SER A 932 8.84 -16.97 -22.60
N TYR A 933 8.83 -15.86 -21.85
CA TYR A 933 10.07 -15.20 -21.43
C TYR A 933 10.89 -16.12 -20.51
N THR A 934 10.22 -16.84 -19.61
CA THR A 934 10.84 -17.84 -18.73
C THR A 934 11.61 -18.88 -19.53
N ALA A 935 11.05 -19.38 -20.64
CA ALA A 935 11.70 -20.38 -21.48
C ALA A 935 13.07 -19.94 -22.02
N LYS A 936 13.23 -18.65 -22.36
CA LYS A 936 14.50 -18.09 -22.88
C LYS A 936 15.64 -18.24 -21.88
N PHE A 937 15.37 -17.98 -20.60
CA PHE A 937 16.36 -18.06 -19.52
C PHE A 937 16.53 -19.50 -19.04
N LEU A 938 15.43 -20.22 -18.86
CA LEU A 938 15.45 -21.62 -18.43
C LEU A 938 16.24 -22.51 -19.40
N LYS A 939 16.16 -22.25 -20.71
CA LYS A 939 16.94 -22.97 -21.72
C LYS A 939 18.46 -22.79 -21.57
N ARG A 940 18.94 -21.71 -20.95
CA ARG A 940 20.37 -21.51 -20.67
C ARG A 940 20.81 -22.32 -19.46
N GLU A 941 19.95 -22.42 -18.46
CA GLU A 941 20.21 -23.12 -17.19
C GLU A 941 20.07 -24.64 -17.25
N LEU A 942 19.35 -25.16 -18.24
CA LEU A 942 19.20 -26.62 -18.47
C LEU A 942 20.35 -27.23 -19.29
N LYS A 943 21.39 -26.47 -19.64
CA LYS A 943 22.50 -26.92 -20.50
C LYS A 943 23.61 -27.64 -19.74
#